data_AF-A0A416HPK4-F1
#
_entry.id   AF-A0A416HPK4-F1
#
_cell.length_a   1.000
_cell.length_b   1.000
_cell.length_c   1.000
_cell.angle_alpha   90.00
_cell.angle_beta   90.00
_cell.angle_gamma   90.00
#
_symmetry.space_group_name_H-M   'P 1'
#
loop_
_entity.id
_entity.type
_entity.pdbx_description
1 polymer ?
#
loop_
_entity_poly.entity_id
_entity_poly.type
_entity_poly.pdbx_seq_one_letter_code
_entity_poly.pdbx_strand_id
1 'polypeptide(L)'
;MTDFLILLLSLSLSGSFLVILLSVSRPVLGKAFSGTWMYYIWAIVALRMLLPITPEQGLLNHVIRSSGQPGQEQSLSGSTDLQTGEQAGNTSPQADGQAAVPSSPVREEAPAAAFPDAFPQDTAAAQNSRYHSDQEGVSKVRTDTGDPSFVSSFPAGTADSLPAVLATLWLVTAVFLFLRTAAASRTFLRKVCCRAFPVDSPVINSCYESACARLAVRRPPRLLVSPDAGSPMLTGLLRPAIVLPADTLQRSGDLSYIFLHELTHYKRKDIWYKWLFQLVKCIHFFNPFSYLLLRQVERCCELSCDEAVVRDMTLQERKAYGLTLLDALEPGALSPSSAASASLCENAVFIKERLVTIKMTKKKSGIIKIITPLLTAGLCFGAFYLGAYAAPGDASLPGDTTPVPSPKQNTAAGAHTTAAIPLSSQTPSSGKTAGSYADTDAPDGFTLLKTETVSLSSIRDLKLLLSYEEVTLYPSADNTLTMLFYGNNSFTYAADEIAVLRQDAGTVTLESGKYNPAWSKLFSNKWQPKIYLYVPAAVAGTLQVEIGSGSLKSTTNLQAASASFETASGKMTLMDVSAKDRLSLINHSGSTQAGSLSGGQCILDNASGKLTVNTIISQKGSAIANSSGKVTAGDVTAPLASAENQSGNLSLNNLNISGSLQLSTVSGPVSAGQLTAKDYTVSTGSGSMEIQSLTGNGSLSCGSGHIRSDTLVLTGSLTMDTRSGSIQISVPENTAMDVTIASVGSGSIHTFFPVPDYKKADGPVSSRYGTAPFHSVTVSAASGSITIDKK
;
A
#
# COMPACT_ATOMS: atom_id res chain seq x y z
N MET A 1 24.63 25.06 -18.52
CA MET A 1 23.24 24.51 -18.60
C MET A 1 23.17 23.13 -17.97
N THR A 2 24.07 22.22 -18.38
CA THR A 2 24.56 21.06 -17.60
C THR A 2 24.48 21.27 -16.08
N ASP A 3 25.09 22.35 -15.61
CA ASP A 3 25.38 22.67 -14.22
C ASP A 3 24.10 22.99 -13.44
N PHE A 4 23.11 23.59 -14.10
CA PHE A 4 21.76 23.79 -13.56
C PHE A 4 21.03 22.46 -13.36
N LEU A 5 21.15 21.51 -14.30
CA LEU A 5 20.55 20.18 -14.17
C LEU A 5 21.25 19.34 -13.09
N ILE A 6 22.57 19.43 -12.98
CA ILE A 6 23.37 18.79 -11.92
C ILE A 6 22.99 19.36 -10.55
N LEU A 7 22.86 20.69 -10.44
CA LEU A 7 22.40 21.38 -9.24
C LEU A 7 20.99 20.93 -8.85
N LEU A 8 20.02 20.98 -9.78
CA LEU A 8 18.64 20.52 -9.57
C LEU A 8 18.58 19.06 -9.11
N LEU A 9 19.41 18.18 -9.68
CA LEU A 9 19.50 16.77 -9.29
C LEU A 9 20.09 16.61 -7.87
N SER A 10 21.12 17.39 -7.51
CA SER A 10 21.69 17.42 -6.15
C SER A 10 20.67 17.92 -5.11
N LEU A 11 19.95 19.01 -5.40
CA LEU A 11 18.84 19.50 -4.57
C LEU A 11 17.78 18.39 -4.36
N SER A 12 17.43 17.67 -5.42
CA SER A 12 16.48 16.56 -5.39
C SER A 12 16.99 15.37 -4.56
N LEU A 13 18.27 14.99 -4.70
CA LEU A 13 18.87 13.84 -4.02
C LEU A 13 19.07 14.10 -2.53
N SER A 14 19.63 15.26 -2.15
CA SER A 14 19.79 15.66 -0.74
C SER A 14 18.43 15.82 -0.04
N GLY A 15 17.43 16.40 -0.72
CA GLY A 15 16.06 16.44 -0.24
C GLY A 15 15.46 15.06 -0.01
N SER A 16 15.67 14.12 -0.95
CA SER A 16 15.21 12.73 -0.80
C SER A 16 15.83 12.03 0.41
N PHE A 17 17.13 12.21 0.63
CA PHE A 17 17.81 11.66 1.80
C PHE A 17 17.21 12.19 3.11
N LEU A 18 16.95 13.50 3.20
CA LEU A 18 16.25 14.11 4.35
C LEU A 18 14.82 13.56 4.53
N VAL A 19 14.07 13.33 3.44
CA VAL A 19 12.73 12.72 3.50
C VAL A 19 12.79 11.31 4.07
N ILE A 20 13.72 10.49 3.61
CA ILE A 20 13.92 9.12 4.11
C ILE A 20 14.33 9.15 5.58
N LEU A 21 15.35 9.94 5.94
CA LEU A 21 15.90 10.03 7.29
C LEU A 21 14.84 10.46 8.33
N LEU A 22 14.04 11.48 8.00
CA LEU A 22 12.95 11.93 8.88
C LEU A 22 11.79 10.93 8.95
N SER A 23 11.50 10.21 7.86
CA SER A 23 10.46 9.17 7.84
C SER A 23 10.84 7.96 8.69
N VAL A 24 12.08 7.48 8.57
CA VAL A 24 12.62 6.34 9.34
C VAL A 24 12.77 6.67 10.83
N SER A 25 13.14 7.92 11.16
CA SER A 25 13.32 8.36 12.55
C SER A 25 12.03 8.84 13.24
N ARG A 26 10.94 9.08 12.48
CA ARG A 26 9.59 9.44 12.99
C ARG A 26 9.09 8.63 14.20
N PRO A 27 9.17 7.27 14.27
CA PRO A 27 8.71 6.51 15.44
C PRO A 27 9.48 6.80 16.75
N VAL A 28 10.70 7.34 16.65
CA VAL A 28 11.50 7.78 17.81
C VAL A 28 11.22 9.25 18.11
N LEU A 29 11.35 10.14 17.12
CA LEU A 29 11.15 11.59 17.33
C LEU A 29 9.71 11.95 17.69
N GLY A 30 8.71 11.21 17.19
CA GLY A 30 7.29 11.42 17.53
C GLY A 30 6.98 11.24 19.02
N LYS A 31 7.82 10.50 19.77
CA LYS A 31 7.70 10.40 21.24
C LYS A 31 8.29 11.64 21.91
N ALA A 32 9.44 12.12 21.45
CA ALA A 32 10.17 13.26 22.03
C ALA A 32 9.52 14.62 21.70
N PHE A 33 9.34 14.94 20.43
CA PHE A 33 8.98 16.29 19.94
C PHE A 33 7.46 16.53 19.90
N SER A 34 7.02 17.77 19.64
CA SER A 34 5.61 18.11 19.42
C SER A 34 5.22 17.94 17.94
N GLY A 35 3.94 17.74 17.67
CA GLY A 35 3.41 17.75 16.30
C GLY A 35 3.71 19.08 15.60
N THR A 36 3.67 20.18 16.36
CA THR A 36 4.02 21.53 15.90
C THR A 36 5.51 21.67 15.51
N TRP A 37 6.45 20.93 16.12
CA TRP A 37 7.83 20.90 15.62
C TRP A 37 7.96 20.06 14.34
N MET A 38 7.32 18.88 14.33
CA MET A 38 7.34 17.98 13.17
C MET A 38 6.63 18.60 11.96
N TYR A 39 5.71 19.54 12.16
CA TYR A 39 5.18 20.42 11.11
C TYR A 39 6.30 21.25 10.46
N TYR A 40 7.06 22.03 11.25
CA TYR A 40 8.05 22.98 10.70
C TYR A 40 9.33 22.35 10.14
N ILE A 41 9.77 21.18 10.61
CA ILE A 41 11.01 20.57 10.06
C ILE A 41 10.88 20.23 8.57
N TRP A 42 9.68 19.86 8.10
CA TRP A 42 9.42 19.66 6.68
C TRP A 42 9.57 20.93 5.84
N ALA A 43 9.35 22.12 6.42
CA ALA A 43 9.60 23.40 5.76
C ALA A 43 11.06 23.54 5.36
N ILE A 44 11.97 23.05 6.21
CA ILE A 44 13.41 23.10 6.01
C ILE A 44 13.81 22.11 4.89
N VAL A 45 13.16 20.95 4.80
CA VAL A 45 13.35 20.00 3.69
C VAL A 45 12.89 20.62 2.36
N ALA A 46 11.69 21.24 2.33
CA ALA A 46 11.24 22.00 1.16
C ALA A 46 12.23 23.12 0.79
N LEU A 47 12.70 23.89 1.77
CA LEU A 47 13.66 24.97 1.54
C LEU A 47 15.00 24.45 0.99
N ARG A 48 15.49 23.29 1.47
CA ARG A 48 16.70 22.61 0.98
C ARG A 48 16.54 22.02 -0.44
N MET A 49 15.31 21.77 -0.88
CA MET A 49 15.00 21.38 -2.26
C MET A 49 14.84 22.61 -3.18
N LEU A 50 14.45 23.77 -2.65
CA LEU A 50 14.20 25.00 -3.43
C LEU A 50 15.39 25.96 -3.51
N LEU A 51 16.25 26.02 -2.48
CA LEU A 51 17.35 26.98 -2.40
C LEU A 51 18.72 26.32 -2.62
N PRO A 52 19.50 26.76 -3.63
CA PRO A 52 20.90 26.36 -3.80
C PRO A 52 21.79 27.17 -2.86
N ILE A 53 21.90 26.72 -1.60
CA ILE A 53 22.87 27.22 -0.62
C ILE A 53 23.87 26.09 -0.37
N THR A 54 25.15 26.33 -0.64
CA THR A 54 26.22 25.33 -0.53
C THR A 54 27.53 25.97 -0.08
N PRO A 55 28.20 25.46 0.98
CA PRO A 55 29.63 25.70 1.17
C PRO A 55 30.44 24.95 0.11
N GLU A 56 31.64 25.40 -0.23
CA GLU A 56 32.31 25.02 -1.50
C GLU A 56 32.81 23.57 -1.59
N GLN A 57 32.97 22.86 -0.48
CA GLN A 57 33.67 21.57 -0.44
C GLN A 57 32.71 20.40 -0.14
N GLY A 58 32.45 19.56 -1.16
CA GLY A 58 31.53 18.42 -1.08
C GLY A 58 32.07 17.15 -1.76
N LEU A 59 31.81 16.00 -1.13
CA LEU A 59 32.30 14.68 -1.54
C LEU A 59 31.90 14.25 -2.97
N LEU A 60 30.79 14.76 -3.50
CA LEU A 60 30.29 14.41 -4.83
C LEU A 60 31.28 14.75 -5.95
N ASN A 61 32.07 15.80 -5.78
CA ASN A 61 33.12 16.23 -6.71
C ASN A 61 34.21 15.14 -6.91
N HIS A 62 34.45 14.33 -5.88
CA HIS A 62 35.46 13.26 -5.92
C HIS A 62 35.00 12.04 -6.74
N VAL A 63 33.69 11.75 -6.75
CA VAL A 63 33.08 10.60 -7.47
C VAL A 63 32.87 10.92 -8.95
N ILE A 64 32.53 12.18 -9.27
CA ILE A 64 32.37 12.63 -10.66
C ILE A 64 33.74 12.72 -11.35
N ARG A 65 34.79 13.18 -10.66
CA ARG A 65 36.17 13.11 -11.20
C ARG A 65 36.65 11.68 -11.42
N SER A 66 36.34 10.74 -10.52
CA SER A 66 36.79 9.34 -10.64
C SER A 66 36.05 8.51 -11.70
N SER A 67 35.08 9.10 -12.42
CA SER A 67 34.32 8.43 -13.49
C SER A 67 34.53 9.05 -14.88
N GLY A 68 35.49 9.97 -15.02
CA GLY A 68 35.69 10.80 -16.22
C GLY A 68 36.93 10.53 -17.08
N GLN A 69 37.70 9.44 -16.86
CA GLN A 69 38.90 9.14 -17.66
C GLN A 69 39.10 7.64 -17.95
N PRO A 70 39.25 7.24 -19.23
CA PRO A 70 39.80 5.94 -19.60
C PRO A 70 41.32 6.04 -19.81
N GLY A 71 42.10 5.49 -18.87
CA GLY A 71 43.48 5.05 -19.10
C GLY A 71 44.59 6.12 -19.06
N GLN A 72 45.24 6.24 -17.89
CA GLN A 72 46.71 6.33 -17.82
C GLN A 72 47.24 5.73 -16.50
N GLU A 73 48.55 5.55 -16.41
CA GLU A 73 49.17 4.52 -15.57
C GLU A 73 49.28 4.86 -14.08
N GLN A 74 49.34 3.81 -13.23
CA GLN A 74 49.65 3.93 -11.82
C GLN A 74 51.14 4.22 -11.60
N SER A 75 51.46 5.29 -10.87
CA SER A 75 52.73 5.41 -10.15
C SER A 75 52.49 6.08 -8.79
N LEU A 76 53.32 5.74 -7.81
CA LEU A 76 53.08 6.04 -6.40
C LEU A 76 53.41 7.48 -6.03
N SER A 77 52.55 8.12 -5.24
CA SER A 77 52.99 9.06 -4.20
C SER A 77 51.95 9.15 -3.06
N GLY A 78 52.39 8.87 -1.84
CA GLY A 78 51.63 9.18 -0.62
C GLY A 78 51.70 10.68 -0.29
N SER A 79 50.79 11.25 0.50
CA SER A 79 50.79 11.21 1.98
C SER A 79 52.01 11.94 2.58
N THR A 80 51.91 12.93 3.47
CA THR A 80 50.77 13.34 4.32
C THR A 80 50.94 14.79 4.77
N ASP A 81 49.86 15.53 5.03
CA ASP A 81 49.91 16.75 5.84
C ASP A 81 50.06 16.41 7.33
N LEU A 82 51.20 16.78 7.95
CA LEU A 82 51.36 16.87 9.40
C LEU A 82 52.27 18.05 9.77
N GLN A 83 51.65 19.20 10.08
CA GLN A 83 52.29 20.27 10.85
C GLN A 83 51.46 20.58 12.10
N THR A 84 52.01 20.23 13.27
CA THR A 84 52.04 21.05 14.50
C THR A 84 52.87 20.29 15.54
N GLY A 85 53.82 20.95 16.19
CA GLY A 85 54.62 20.32 17.26
C GLY A 85 56.07 20.79 17.32
N GLU A 86 56.31 22.05 17.66
CA GLU A 86 57.61 22.45 18.20
C GLU A 86 57.79 21.81 19.59
N GLN A 87 58.90 21.10 19.83
CA GLN A 87 59.89 21.50 20.86
C GLN A 87 61.12 20.57 20.91
N ALA A 88 62.17 21.10 21.56
CA ALA A 88 63.53 20.58 21.66
C ALA A 88 63.68 19.10 22.10
N GLY A 89 64.67 18.42 21.50
CA GLY A 89 65.20 17.13 21.94
C GLY A 89 66.52 16.83 21.22
N ASN A 90 67.61 16.65 21.97
CA ASN A 90 68.97 16.60 21.41
C ASN A 90 69.49 15.15 21.22
N THR A 91 70.64 15.03 20.54
CA THR A 91 71.61 13.91 20.52
C THR A 91 71.29 12.61 19.75
N SER A 92 72.36 12.10 19.14
CA SER A 92 72.44 10.92 18.26
C SER A 92 73.14 9.73 18.97
N PRO A 93 73.82 8.75 18.33
CA PRO A 93 73.28 7.38 18.26
C PRO A 93 74.28 6.29 18.75
N GLN A 94 74.15 5.06 18.20
CA GLN A 94 74.94 3.82 18.39
C GLN A 94 74.40 2.83 19.45
N ALA A 95 74.72 1.52 19.42
CA ALA A 95 74.89 0.53 18.33
C ALA A 95 75.24 -0.84 18.99
N ASP A 96 74.84 -1.95 18.36
CA ASP A 96 75.34 -3.34 18.50
C ASP A 96 75.34 -4.05 19.88
N GLY A 97 75.03 -5.35 19.89
CA GLY A 97 75.12 -6.24 21.06
C GLY A 97 74.32 -7.55 20.92
N GLN A 98 75.00 -8.70 20.86
CA GLN A 98 74.46 -9.99 20.38
C GLN A 98 74.00 -11.00 21.47
N ALA A 99 73.14 -11.94 21.05
CA ALA A 99 73.06 -13.37 21.44
C ALA A 99 72.49 -13.84 22.81
N ALA A 100 71.58 -14.85 22.77
CA ALA A 100 71.66 -16.14 23.50
C ALA A 100 70.48 -17.10 23.18
N VAL A 101 70.70 -18.43 23.28
CA VAL A 101 69.81 -19.57 22.92
C VAL A 101 70.40 -20.89 23.52
N PRO A 102 69.77 -22.10 23.50
CA PRO A 102 68.41 -22.55 23.11
C PRO A 102 67.72 -23.52 24.14
N SER A 103 66.59 -24.15 23.80
CA SER A 103 66.33 -25.60 24.08
C SER A 103 65.03 -26.16 23.43
N SER A 104 64.97 -27.50 23.27
CA SER A 104 63.86 -28.35 22.76
C SER A 104 63.95 -29.74 23.42
N PRO A 105 63.05 -30.75 23.21
CA PRO A 105 63.20 -31.71 22.08
C PRO A 105 61.97 -32.60 21.67
N VAL A 106 62.18 -33.53 20.71
CA VAL A 106 61.41 -34.78 20.30
C VAL A 106 59.96 -34.66 19.76
N ARG A 107 59.41 -35.55 18.88
CA ARG A 107 59.85 -36.81 18.22
C ARG A 107 59.18 -37.03 16.82
N GLU A 108 59.64 -38.03 16.05
CA GLU A 108 59.26 -38.40 14.66
C GLU A 108 58.92 -39.92 14.48
N GLU A 109 58.56 -40.36 13.25
CA GLU A 109 58.35 -41.74 12.70
C GLU A 109 56.98 -42.45 12.94
N ALA A 110 56.45 -43.40 12.12
CA ALA A 110 56.58 -43.80 10.68
C ALA A 110 55.50 -44.91 10.30
N PRO A 111 55.59 -45.79 9.25
CA PRO A 111 54.97 -45.60 7.92
C PRO A 111 54.22 -46.82 7.26
N ALA A 112 53.88 -46.71 5.95
CA ALA A 112 53.59 -47.77 4.93
C ALA A 112 52.23 -48.53 4.97
N ALA A 113 51.55 -48.94 3.88
CA ALA A 113 51.63 -48.77 2.38
C ALA A 113 50.19 -49.04 1.78
N ALA A 114 49.85 -49.33 0.51
CA ALA A 114 50.52 -49.73 -0.76
C ALA A 114 49.63 -49.44 -2.03
N PHE A 115 49.75 -50.22 -3.12
CA PHE A 115 49.11 -50.13 -4.47
C PHE A 115 48.83 -51.55 -5.05
N PRO A 116 48.29 -51.82 -6.28
CA PRO A 116 47.96 -50.96 -7.45
C PRO A 116 46.45 -50.99 -7.86
N ASP A 117 45.95 -50.41 -8.96
CA ASP A 117 46.51 -49.90 -10.25
C ASP A 117 45.64 -48.69 -10.75
N ALA A 118 45.65 -48.08 -11.95
CA ALA A 118 46.17 -48.39 -13.30
C ALA A 118 46.43 -47.13 -14.18
N PHE A 119 46.44 -47.29 -15.52
CA PHE A 119 46.91 -46.36 -16.58
C PHE A 119 46.00 -46.39 -17.83
N PRO A 120 46.16 -45.53 -18.87
CA PRO A 120 46.91 -44.26 -19.04
C PRO A 120 45.91 -43.09 -19.37
N GLN A 121 46.10 -41.97 -20.11
CA GLN A 121 47.17 -41.20 -20.82
C GLN A 121 46.63 -39.73 -20.98
N ASP A 122 47.30 -38.60 -21.28
CA ASP A 122 48.55 -38.21 -21.98
C ASP A 122 48.55 -38.34 -23.53
N THR A 123 49.18 -37.50 -24.37
CA THR A 123 50.10 -36.32 -24.24
C THR A 123 49.70 -35.22 -25.27
N ALA A 124 49.95 -33.90 -25.12
CA ALA A 124 51.18 -33.09 -24.98
C ALA A 124 51.95 -32.79 -26.31
N ALA A 125 52.67 -31.65 -26.38
CA ALA A 125 53.01 -30.95 -27.64
C ALA A 125 54.50 -30.97 -28.07
N ALA A 126 54.80 -30.70 -29.36
CA ALA A 126 56.17 -30.48 -29.86
C ALA A 126 56.30 -29.63 -31.17
N GLN A 127 57.24 -28.67 -31.13
CA GLN A 127 58.22 -28.26 -32.17
C GLN A 127 57.82 -27.59 -33.53
N ASN A 128 58.39 -26.39 -33.72
CA ASN A 128 59.00 -25.75 -34.92
C ASN A 128 58.86 -26.40 -36.33
N SER A 129 58.60 -25.56 -37.36
CA SER A 129 59.63 -25.08 -38.34
C SER A 129 59.02 -24.59 -39.68
N ARG A 130 59.50 -23.42 -40.18
CA ARG A 130 59.32 -22.89 -41.58
C ARG A 130 57.85 -22.58 -41.97
N TYR A 131 57.55 -21.68 -42.91
CA TYR A 131 58.34 -21.10 -44.01
C TYR A 131 58.53 -19.58 -43.95
N HIS A 132 59.57 -19.11 -44.62
CA HIS A 132 59.76 -17.73 -45.06
C HIS A 132 60.30 -17.78 -46.50
N SER A 133 59.68 -17.05 -47.42
CA SER A 133 60.12 -16.77 -48.79
C SER A 133 59.26 -15.59 -49.27
N ASP A 134 59.82 -14.41 -49.51
CA ASP A 134 60.46 -14.00 -50.78
C ASP A 134 59.43 -13.86 -51.90
N GLN A 135 59.33 -12.77 -52.67
CA GLN A 135 60.08 -11.50 -52.81
C GLN A 135 59.03 -10.45 -53.33
N GLU A 136 59.26 -9.18 -53.68
CA GLU A 136 60.45 -8.33 -53.93
C GLU A 136 60.03 -6.85 -53.74
N GLY A 137 60.95 -5.87 -53.79
CA GLY A 137 60.61 -4.45 -53.69
C GLY A 137 61.30 -3.57 -54.74
N VAL A 138 60.52 -2.86 -55.56
CA VAL A 138 61.01 -1.88 -56.57
C VAL A 138 60.12 -0.62 -56.56
N SER A 139 60.73 0.54 -56.82
CA SER A 139 60.18 1.88 -56.50
C SER A 139 59.61 2.67 -57.69
N LYS A 140 58.94 3.80 -57.38
CA LYS A 140 58.35 4.84 -58.28
C LYS A 140 56.99 4.41 -58.89
N VAL A 141 56.07 5.30 -59.30
CA VAL A 141 56.14 6.72 -59.73
C VAL A 141 55.06 7.59 -59.03
N ARG A 142 55.24 8.93 -59.04
CA ARG A 142 54.24 9.93 -58.61
C ARG A 142 53.64 10.68 -59.82
N THR A 143 52.34 10.50 -60.05
CA THR A 143 51.41 11.36 -60.83
C THR A 143 49.99 10.99 -60.33
N ASP A 144 49.14 11.81 -59.69
CA ASP A 144 48.72 13.22 -59.83
C ASP A 144 47.38 13.37 -60.61
N THR A 145 46.51 14.27 -60.12
CA THR A 145 45.13 14.62 -60.57
C THR A 145 44.01 13.54 -60.52
N GLY A 146 42.81 13.95 -60.08
CA GLY A 146 41.54 13.19 -60.22
C GLY A 146 40.64 13.19 -58.97
N ASP A 147 39.50 13.88 -59.00
CA ASP A 147 38.45 13.81 -57.96
C ASP A 147 37.76 12.43 -57.91
N PRO A 148 37.15 12.07 -56.76
CA PRO A 148 35.68 12.11 -56.78
C PRO A 148 35.05 12.79 -55.56
N SER A 149 34.27 13.84 -55.81
CA SER A 149 33.26 14.31 -54.89
C SER A 149 32.12 13.30 -54.77
N PHE A 150 31.86 12.75 -53.56
CA PHE A 150 30.53 12.74 -52.90
C PHE A 150 30.58 11.96 -51.57
N VAL A 151 30.89 12.63 -50.46
CA VAL A 151 30.57 12.12 -49.10
C VAL A 151 29.85 13.22 -48.33
N SER A 152 28.61 12.95 -47.92
CA SER A 152 27.74 13.91 -47.22
C SER A 152 28.22 14.18 -45.80
N SER A 153 28.55 15.44 -45.50
CA SER A 153 28.89 15.88 -44.14
C SER A 153 27.65 15.92 -43.25
N PHE A 154 27.62 15.08 -42.22
CA PHE A 154 26.70 15.28 -41.09
C PHE A 154 27.23 16.41 -40.20
N PRO A 155 26.39 17.38 -39.79
CA PRO A 155 26.83 18.52 -39.00
C PRO A 155 27.07 18.13 -37.53
N ALA A 156 28.31 18.28 -37.06
CA ALA A 156 28.65 18.16 -35.64
C ALA A 156 28.13 19.39 -34.86
N GLY A 157 26.91 19.29 -34.32
CA GLY A 157 26.27 20.41 -33.59
C GLY A 157 25.15 20.03 -32.61
N THR A 158 25.01 18.75 -32.27
CA THR A 158 23.87 18.23 -31.48
C THR A 158 24.20 17.90 -30.01
N ALA A 159 25.48 17.93 -29.61
CA ALA A 159 25.89 17.61 -28.23
C ALA A 159 25.55 18.73 -27.24
N ASP A 160 25.98 19.96 -27.52
CA ASP A 160 25.88 21.09 -26.58
C ASP A 160 24.44 21.61 -26.38
N SER A 161 23.53 21.30 -27.30
CA SER A 161 22.12 21.69 -27.22
C SER A 161 21.29 20.77 -26.31
N LEU A 162 21.69 19.52 -26.11
CA LEU A 162 20.92 18.53 -25.34
C LEU A 162 20.66 18.97 -23.87
N PRO A 163 21.64 19.51 -23.11
CA PRO A 163 21.38 20.03 -21.76
C PRO A 163 20.42 21.23 -21.74
N ALA A 164 20.45 22.08 -22.76
CA ALA A 164 19.54 23.22 -22.88
C ALA A 164 18.11 22.78 -23.22
N VAL A 165 17.95 21.77 -24.10
CA VAL A 165 16.67 21.13 -24.41
C VAL A 165 16.08 20.47 -23.15
N LEU A 166 16.88 19.71 -22.39
CA LEU A 166 16.41 19.08 -21.15
C LEU A 166 16.01 20.09 -20.07
N ALA A 167 16.78 21.17 -19.87
CA ALA A 167 16.42 22.24 -18.93
C ALA A 167 15.13 22.97 -19.36
N THR A 168 14.93 23.19 -20.66
CA THR A 168 13.72 23.80 -21.22
C THR A 168 12.50 22.88 -21.06
N LEU A 169 12.64 21.59 -21.39
CA LEU A 169 11.60 20.58 -21.21
C LEU A 169 11.17 20.46 -19.75
N TRP A 170 12.15 20.42 -18.83
CA TRP A 170 11.89 20.40 -17.39
C TRP A 170 11.11 21.65 -16.94
N LEU A 171 11.55 22.85 -17.34
CA LEU A 171 10.92 24.11 -16.94
C LEU A 171 9.48 24.20 -17.46
N VAL A 172 9.26 23.87 -18.74
CA VAL A 172 7.92 23.82 -19.35
C VAL A 172 7.02 22.82 -18.62
N THR A 173 7.54 21.64 -18.27
CA THR A 173 6.78 20.61 -17.54
C THR A 173 6.44 21.06 -16.11
N ALA A 174 7.41 21.61 -15.38
CA ALA A 174 7.20 22.10 -14.01
C ALA A 174 6.19 23.26 -13.97
N VAL A 175 6.30 24.21 -14.90
CA VAL A 175 5.36 25.32 -15.05
C VAL A 175 3.97 24.83 -15.46
N PHE A 176 3.87 23.89 -16.42
CA PHE A 176 2.59 23.30 -16.82
C PHE A 176 1.90 22.59 -15.66
N LEU A 177 2.62 21.76 -14.89
CA LEU A 177 2.07 21.08 -13.72
C LEU A 177 1.64 22.05 -12.62
N PHE A 178 2.41 23.12 -12.39
CA PHE A 178 2.04 24.16 -11.43
C PHE A 178 0.80 24.95 -11.89
N LEU A 179 0.76 25.40 -13.15
CA LEU A 179 -0.39 26.11 -13.72
C LEU A 179 -1.64 25.23 -13.76
N ARG A 180 -1.53 23.96 -14.12
CA ARG A 180 -2.65 22.99 -14.11
C ARG A 180 -3.24 22.82 -12.72
N THR A 181 -2.39 22.76 -11.69
CA THR A 181 -2.84 22.58 -10.30
C THR A 181 -3.39 23.87 -9.70
N ALA A 182 -2.77 25.02 -9.99
CA ALA A 182 -3.34 26.35 -9.71
C ALA A 182 -4.71 26.56 -10.38
N ALA A 183 -4.86 26.15 -11.64
CA ALA A 183 -6.11 26.22 -12.37
C ALA A 183 -7.19 25.30 -11.78
N ALA A 184 -6.85 24.05 -11.44
CA ALA A 184 -7.77 23.11 -10.79
C ALA A 184 -8.26 23.61 -9.42
N SER A 185 -7.36 24.14 -8.58
CA SER A 185 -7.75 24.78 -7.32
C SER A 185 -8.61 26.02 -7.56
N ARG A 186 -8.31 26.85 -8.58
CA ARG A 186 -9.08 28.05 -8.91
C ARG A 186 -10.47 27.73 -9.46
N THR A 187 -10.64 26.66 -10.26
CA THR A 187 -11.96 26.25 -10.75
C THR A 187 -12.80 25.60 -9.65
N PHE A 188 -12.19 24.83 -8.74
CA PHE A 188 -12.85 24.33 -7.53
C PHE A 188 -13.33 25.48 -6.63
N LEU A 189 -12.43 26.40 -6.25
CA LEU A 189 -12.80 27.60 -5.46
C LEU A 189 -13.86 28.44 -6.16
N ARG A 190 -13.81 28.59 -7.50
CA ARG A 190 -14.83 29.32 -8.25
C ARG A 190 -16.19 28.64 -8.18
N LYS A 191 -16.29 27.31 -8.30
CA LYS A 191 -17.55 26.57 -8.14
C LYS A 191 -18.16 26.83 -6.76
N VAL A 192 -17.41 26.50 -5.71
CA VAL A 192 -17.85 26.64 -4.31
C VAL A 192 -18.24 28.08 -3.96
N CYS A 193 -17.42 29.07 -4.35
CA CYS A 193 -17.66 30.48 -4.01
C CYS A 193 -18.70 31.19 -4.89
N CYS A 194 -18.98 30.71 -6.12
CA CYS A 194 -20.03 31.32 -6.95
C CYS A 194 -21.46 31.03 -6.46
N ARG A 195 -21.63 30.03 -5.59
CA ARG A 195 -22.90 29.67 -4.93
C ARG A 195 -22.83 29.83 -3.41
N ALA A 196 -21.80 30.54 -2.92
CA ALA A 196 -21.63 30.84 -1.51
C ALA A 196 -22.32 32.14 -1.11
N PHE A 197 -22.96 32.16 0.06
CA PHE A 197 -23.67 33.29 0.64
C PHE A 197 -23.16 33.57 2.08
N PRO A 198 -23.30 34.81 2.60
CA PRO A 198 -22.94 35.13 3.98
C PRO A 198 -23.80 34.35 4.99
N VAL A 199 -23.32 34.25 6.24
CA VAL A 199 -24.08 33.63 7.33
C VAL A 199 -24.86 34.71 8.07
N ASP A 200 -26.18 34.72 7.87
CA ASP A 200 -27.09 35.69 8.50
C ASP A 200 -27.59 35.25 9.89
N SER A 201 -27.16 34.08 10.38
CA SER A 201 -27.55 33.56 11.70
C SER A 201 -26.76 34.23 12.84
N PRO A 202 -27.41 34.95 13.77
CA PRO A 202 -26.71 35.65 14.86
C PRO A 202 -26.03 34.68 15.84
N VAL A 203 -26.62 33.49 16.06
CA VAL A 203 -26.03 32.46 16.92
C VAL A 203 -24.68 32.00 16.37
N ILE A 204 -24.64 31.65 15.07
CA ILE A 204 -23.44 31.14 14.42
C ILE A 204 -22.35 32.22 14.36
N ASN A 205 -22.72 33.47 14.07
CA ASN A 205 -21.80 34.60 14.11
C ASN A 205 -21.23 34.82 15.53
N SER A 206 -22.04 34.70 16.59
CA SER A 206 -21.55 34.82 17.98
C SER A 206 -20.58 33.69 18.38
N CYS A 207 -20.81 32.45 17.93
CA CYS A 207 -19.87 31.34 18.10
C CYS A 207 -18.56 31.59 17.33
N TYR A 208 -18.66 32.11 16.11
CA TYR A 208 -17.51 32.43 15.26
C TYR A 208 -16.66 33.56 15.85
N GLU A 209 -17.28 34.65 16.30
CA GLU A 209 -16.61 35.75 17.00
C GLU A 209 -15.95 35.28 18.30
N SER A 210 -16.62 34.42 19.07
CA SER A 210 -16.07 33.80 20.28
C SER A 210 -14.83 32.94 19.97
N ALA A 211 -14.84 32.17 18.87
CA ALA A 211 -13.68 31.40 18.43
C ALA A 211 -12.53 32.31 17.92
N CYS A 212 -12.84 33.39 17.20
CA CYS A 212 -11.86 34.42 16.80
C CYS A 212 -11.22 35.10 18.02
N ALA A 213 -12.01 35.39 19.06
CA ALA A 213 -11.51 35.94 20.33
C ALA A 213 -10.62 34.93 21.08
N ARG A 214 -11.06 33.67 21.24
CA ARG A 214 -10.28 32.58 21.88
C ARG A 214 -8.93 32.36 21.21
N LEU A 215 -8.83 32.58 19.89
CA LEU A 215 -7.58 32.50 19.13
C LEU A 215 -6.87 33.85 18.89
N ALA A 216 -7.38 34.98 19.40
CA ALA A 216 -6.84 36.33 19.17
C ALA A 216 -6.62 36.68 17.69
N VAL A 217 -7.60 36.37 16.84
CA VAL A 217 -7.55 36.56 15.38
C VAL A 217 -7.84 38.02 15.02
N ARG A 218 -6.78 38.82 14.84
CA ARG A 218 -6.85 40.28 14.56
C ARG A 218 -7.53 40.68 13.24
N ARG A 219 -7.75 39.74 12.32
CA ARG A 219 -8.43 39.92 11.03
C ARG A 219 -9.19 38.64 10.72
N PRO A 220 -10.49 38.52 11.07
CA PRO A 220 -11.24 37.30 10.79
C PRO A 220 -11.34 37.07 9.27
N PRO A 221 -11.20 35.83 8.78
CA PRO A 221 -11.58 35.49 7.41
C PRO A 221 -13.09 35.69 7.22
N ARG A 222 -13.56 35.76 5.96
CA ARG A 222 -15.00 35.81 5.67
C ARG A 222 -15.65 34.47 6.01
N LEU A 223 -16.75 34.48 6.75
CA LEU A 223 -17.59 33.30 6.96
C LEU A 223 -18.65 33.23 5.85
N LEU A 224 -18.76 32.07 5.21
CA LEU A 224 -19.69 31.80 4.11
C LEU A 224 -20.31 30.40 4.27
N VAL A 225 -21.50 30.19 3.73
CA VAL A 225 -22.10 28.87 3.50
C VAL A 225 -22.18 28.60 2.00
N SER A 226 -21.91 27.37 1.57
CA SER A 226 -22.10 26.92 0.19
C SER A 226 -22.71 25.52 0.15
N PRO A 227 -23.78 25.28 -0.64
CA PRO A 227 -24.34 23.93 -0.84
C PRO A 227 -23.35 22.98 -1.52
N ASP A 228 -22.37 23.51 -2.25
CA ASP A 228 -21.42 22.70 -3.03
C ASP A 228 -20.15 22.35 -2.24
N ALA A 229 -20.11 22.64 -0.92
CA ALA A 229 -19.04 22.27 -0.01
C ALA A 229 -19.42 21.03 0.81
N GLY A 230 -18.71 19.90 0.63
CA GLY A 230 -18.96 18.66 1.38
C GLY A 230 -18.36 18.61 2.80
N SER A 231 -17.44 19.54 3.12
CA SER A 231 -16.88 19.70 4.47
C SER A 231 -16.68 21.19 4.78
N PRO A 232 -16.57 21.57 6.06
CA PRO A 232 -15.93 22.84 6.43
C PRO A 232 -14.56 22.96 5.76
N MET A 233 -14.22 24.16 5.28
CA MET A 233 -12.91 24.40 4.66
C MET A 233 -12.50 25.88 4.66
N LEU A 234 -11.28 26.16 5.08
CA LEU A 234 -10.57 27.41 4.83
C LEU A 234 -10.09 27.47 3.37
N THR A 235 -10.40 28.56 2.67
CA THR A 235 -10.07 28.78 1.26
C THR A 235 -9.45 30.18 1.03
N GLY A 236 -8.69 30.32 -0.06
CA GLY A 236 -8.17 31.62 -0.55
C GLY A 236 -6.84 32.09 0.07
N LEU A 237 -5.84 32.36 -0.77
CA LEU A 237 -4.49 32.79 -0.34
C LEU A 237 -4.44 34.25 0.11
N LEU A 238 -5.04 35.15 -0.69
CA LEU A 238 -4.99 36.61 -0.51
C LEU A 238 -6.26 37.22 0.09
N ARG A 239 -7.39 36.52 -0.06
CA ARG A 239 -8.70 36.86 0.52
C ARG A 239 -9.26 35.60 1.19
N PRO A 240 -8.90 35.35 2.45
CA PRO A 240 -9.22 34.10 3.14
C PRO A 240 -10.71 34.06 3.52
N ALA A 241 -11.35 32.92 3.28
CA ALA A 241 -12.74 32.66 3.63
C ALA A 241 -12.91 31.23 4.16
N ILE A 242 -13.65 31.09 5.27
CA ILE A 242 -14.11 29.80 5.78
C ILE A 242 -15.47 29.53 5.12
N VAL A 243 -15.57 28.42 4.41
CA VAL A 243 -16.83 27.95 3.80
C VAL A 243 -17.35 26.77 4.60
N LEU A 244 -18.64 26.84 4.97
CA LEU A 244 -19.38 25.74 5.60
C LEU A 244 -20.31 25.05 4.59
N PRO A 245 -20.51 23.73 4.70
CA PRO A 245 -21.64 23.03 4.09
C PRO A 245 -22.97 23.61 4.56
N ALA A 246 -24.01 23.56 3.73
CA ALA A 246 -25.37 23.89 4.15
C ALA A 246 -25.86 22.98 5.31
N ASP A 247 -25.53 21.70 5.25
CA ASP A 247 -25.96 20.68 6.22
C ASP A 247 -25.33 20.88 7.61
N THR A 248 -24.17 21.54 7.67
CA THR A 248 -23.52 21.91 8.94
C THR A 248 -24.37 22.88 9.77
N LEU A 249 -25.33 23.60 9.15
CA LEU A 249 -26.30 24.44 9.86
C LEU A 249 -27.37 23.65 10.63
N GLN A 250 -27.53 22.35 10.36
CA GLN A 250 -28.57 21.49 10.95
C GLN A 250 -28.01 20.42 11.91
N ARG A 251 -26.67 20.29 11.99
CA ARG A 251 -26.01 19.29 12.84
C ARG A 251 -25.97 19.72 14.32
N SER A 252 -26.10 18.75 15.21
CA SER A 252 -26.16 18.93 16.68
C SER A 252 -24.81 19.10 17.38
N GLY A 253 -23.70 19.01 16.64
CA GLY A 253 -22.35 19.20 17.18
C GLY A 253 -22.01 20.68 17.43
N ASP A 254 -21.19 20.96 18.43
CA ASP A 254 -20.78 22.33 18.77
C ASP A 254 -19.85 22.93 17.70
N LEU A 255 -20.44 23.80 16.86
CA LEU A 255 -19.78 24.55 15.79
C LEU A 255 -18.55 25.34 16.27
N SER A 256 -18.49 25.71 17.55
CA SER A 256 -17.35 26.42 18.15
C SER A 256 -16.04 25.65 17.96
N TYR A 257 -16.07 24.31 18.01
CA TYR A 257 -14.88 23.49 17.78
C TYR A 257 -14.47 23.44 16.31
N ILE A 258 -15.42 23.41 15.38
CA ILE A 258 -15.16 23.47 13.93
C ILE A 258 -14.50 24.82 13.59
N PHE A 259 -15.01 25.93 14.11
CA PHE A 259 -14.38 27.23 13.95
C PHE A 259 -12.99 27.29 14.58
N LEU A 260 -12.80 26.68 15.76
CA LEU A 260 -11.49 26.63 16.43
C LEU A 260 -10.44 25.84 15.61
N HIS A 261 -10.87 24.83 14.84
CA HIS A 261 -10.04 24.09 13.89
C HIS A 261 -9.66 24.94 12.67
N GLU A 262 -10.64 25.44 11.92
CA GLU A 262 -10.42 26.23 10.69
C GLU A 262 -9.64 27.54 10.97
N LEU A 263 -9.93 28.21 12.09
CA LEU A 263 -9.20 29.41 12.51
C LEU A 263 -7.78 29.10 12.98
N THR A 264 -7.48 27.87 13.41
CA THR A 264 -6.11 27.44 13.73
C THR A 264 -5.30 27.27 12.44
N HIS A 265 -5.85 26.63 11.41
CA HIS A 265 -5.24 26.60 10.07
C HIS A 265 -5.04 28.01 9.49
N TYR A 266 -6.01 28.91 9.69
CA TYR A 266 -5.91 30.30 9.26
C TYR A 266 -4.76 31.05 9.96
N LYS A 267 -4.71 30.97 11.29
CA LYS A 267 -3.69 31.62 12.13
C LYS A 267 -2.27 31.14 11.83
N ARG A 268 -2.12 29.88 11.43
CA ARG A 268 -0.85 29.26 11.01
C ARG A 268 -0.48 29.49 9.54
N LYS A 269 -1.43 29.98 8.73
CA LYS A 269 -1.33 30.17 7.26
C LYS A 269 -1.14 28.86 6.49
N ASP A 270 -1.78 27.78 6.94
CA ASP A 270 -1.55 26.42 6.40
C ASP A 270 -1.85 26.29 4.90
N ILE A 271 -2.70 27.16 4.33
CA ILE A 271 -2.88 27.30 2.87
C ILE A 271 -1.55 27.61 2.18
N TRP A 272 -0.82 28.64 2.64
CA TRP A 272 0.48 29.02 2.06
C TRP A 272 1.51 27.90 2.24
N TYR A 273 1.39 27.12 3.32
CA TYR A 273 2.22 25.94 3.56
C TYR A 273 1.93 24.83 2.55
N LYS A 274 0.65 24.43 2.38
CA LYS A 274 0.24 23.43 1.38
C LYS A 274 0.64 23.85 -0.05
N TRP A 275 0.60 25.15 -0.39
CA TRP A 275 1.11 25.68 -1.67
C TRP A 275 2.64 25.59 -1.84
N LEU A 276 3.43 25.67 -0.77
CA LEU A 276 4.89 25.51 -0.82
C LEU A 276 5.28 24.08 -1.26
N PHE A 277 4.68 23.05 -0.66
CA PHE A 277 4.95 21.65 -1.05
C PHE A 277 4.34 21.27 -2.39
N GLN A 278 3.22 21.90 -2.77
CA GLN A 278 2.68 21.81 -4.12
C GLN A 278 3.70 22.34 -5.16
N LEU A 279 4.40 23.45 -4.87
CA LEU A 279 5.49 23.96 -5.71
C LEU A 279 6.70 23.02 -5.74
N VAL A 280 7.16 22.51 -4.59
CA VAL A 280 8.26 21.51 -4.52
C VAL A 280 7.96 20.29 -5.38
N LYS A 281 6.74 19.75 -5.30
CA LYS A 281 6.28 18.61 -6.12
C LYS A 281 6.25 18.93 -7.62
N CYS A 282 5.93 20.17 -8.02
CA CYS A 282 5.96 20.57 -9.43
C CYS A 282 7.40 20.76 -9.96
N ILE A 283 8.32 21.27 -9.15
CA ILE A 283 9.75 21.44 -9.48
C ILE A 283 10.45 20.07 -9.54
N HIS A 284 10.19 19.21 -8.57
CA HIS A 284 10.77 17.86 -8.45
C HIS A 284 9.78 16.76 -8.90
N PHE A 285 9.02 17.00 -9.98
CA PHE A 285 7.97 16.09 -10.44
C PHE A 285 8.46 14.67 -10.78
N PHE A 286 9.74 14.55 -11.15
CA PHE A 286 10.46 13.30 -11.44
C PHE A 286 10.90 12.53 -10.18
N ASN A 287 10.79 13.14 -8.99
CA ASN A 287 11.25 12.57 -7.73
C ASN A 287 10.06 12.02 -6.92
N PRO A 288 9.98 10.69 -6.68
CA PRO A 288 8.87 10.08 -5.93
C PRO A 288 8.81 10.56 -4.46
N PHE A 289 9.95 10.91 -3.86
CA PHE A 289 10.01 11.40 -2.47
C PHE A 289 9.36 12.79 -2.30
N SER A 290 9.20 13.58 -3.37
CA SER A 290 8.45 14.85 -3.31
C SER A 290 6.94 14.64 -3.08
N TYR A 291 6.39 13.54 -3.58
CA TYR A 291 4.99 13.15 -3.38
C TYR A 291 4.76 12.55 -1.98
N LEU A 292 5.74 11.78 -1.48
CA LEU A 292 5.74 11.29 -0.10
C LEU A 292 5.86 12.44 0.91
N LEU A 293 6.73 13.41 0.65
CA LEU A 293 6.87 14.64 1.43
C LEU A 293 5.54 15.39 1.56
N LEU A 294 4.82 15.63 0.46
CA LEU A 294 3.53 16.31 0.49
C LEU A 294 2.50 15.56 1.36
N ARG A 295 2.33 14.25 1.14
CA ARG A 295 1.42 13.41 1.95
C ARG A 295 1.76 13.43 3.44
N GLN A 296 3.05 13.37 3.77
CA GLN A 296 3.53 13.40 5.14
C GLN A 296 3.37 14.80 5.78
N VAL A 297 3.45 15.87 5.00
CA VAL A 297 3.14 17.25 5.45
C VAL A 297 1.65 17.43 5.71
N GLU A 298 0.78 17.01 4.79
CA GLU A 298 -0.67 17.09 4.96
C GLU A 298 -1.09 16.35 6.25
N ARG A 299 -0.65 15.10 6.43
CA ARG A 299 -0.86 14.33 7.67
C ARG A 299 -0.33 15.04 8.93
N CYS A 300 0.83 15.71 8.86
CA CYS A 300 1.38 16.47 9.99
C CYS A 300 0.63 17.79 10.25
N CYS A 301 0.03 18.40 9.23
CA CYS A 301 -0.75 19.63 9.34
C CYS A 301 -1.99 19.40 10.20
N GLU A 302 -2.80 18.39 9.86
CA GLU A 302 -4.03 18.05 10.60
C GLU A 302 -3.72 17.65 12.05
N LEU A 303 -2.76 16.74 12.26
CA LEU A 303 -2.37 16.28 13.61
C LEU A 303 -1.80 17.40 14.49
N SER A 304 -1.13 18.38 13.89
CA SER A 304 -0.63 19.54 14.62
C SER A 304 -1.69 20.62 14.86
N CYS A 305 -2.71 20.69 13.99
CA CYS A 305 -3.92 21.48 14.23
C CYS A 305 -4.69 20.91 15.43
N ASP A 306 -4.95 19.60 15.44
CA ASP A 306 -5.55 18.88 16.57
C ASP A 306 -4.77 19.12 17.87
N GLU A 307 -3.44 18.95 17.86
CA GLU A 307 -2.55 19.22 19.01
C GLU A 307 -2.72 20.64 19.56
N ALA A 308 -2.85 21.63 18.68
CA ALA A 308 -2.98 23.04 19.06
C ALA A 308 -4.36 23.39 19.60
N VAL A 309 -5.43 22.85 18.99
CA VAL A 309 -6.81 23.02 19.41
C VAL A 309 -7.01 22.46 20.82
N VAL A 310 -6.53 21.25 21.11
CA VAL A 310 -6.73 20.60 22.42
C VAL A 310 -5.79 21.08 23.54
N ARG A 311 -4.76 21.86 23.19
CA ARG A 311 -3.68 22.25 24.12
C ARG A 311 -4.22 22.86 25.41
N ASP A 312 -5.16 23.78 25.26
CA ASP A 312 -5.77 24.58 26.33
C ASP A 312 -7.25 24.21 26.54
N MET A 313 -7.58 22.93 26.32
CA MET A 313 -8.88 22.32 26.59
C MET A 313 -8.86 21.35 27.78
N THR A 314 -9.95 21.34 28.54
CA THR A 314 -10.30 20.33 29.55
C THR A 314 -10.54 18.94 28.93
N LEU A 315 -10.54 17.89 29.76
CA LEU A 315 -10.82 16.51 29.29
C LEU A 315 -12.24 16.34 28.72
N GLN A 316 -13.20 17.17 29.14
CA GLN A 316 -14.57 17.17 28.61
C GLN A 316 -14.63 17.84 27.23
N GLU A 317 -14.07 19.05 27.08
CA GLU A 317 -13.93 19.71 25.77
C GLU A 317 -13.20 18.82 24.74
N ARG A 318 -12.14 18.12 25.15
CA ARG A 318 -11.41 17.19 24.26
C ARG A 318 -12.26 16.01 23.78
N LYS A 319 -13.20 15.53 24.60
CA LYS A 319 -14.17 14.50 24.17
C LYS A 319 -15.20 15.08 23.21
N ALA A 320 -15.74 16.27 23.52
CA ALA A 320 -16.68 16.96 22.64
C ALA A 320 -16.06 17.26 21.26
N TYR A 321 -14.81 17.76 21.23
CA TYR A 321 -14.05 17.95 19.99
C TYR A 321 -13.90 16.64 19.21
N GLY A 322 -13.49 15.56 19.87
CA GLY A 322 -13.34 14.23 19.25
C GLY A 322 -14.65 13.66 18.69
N LEU A 323 -15.80 13.99 19.29
CA LEU A 323 -17.12 13.66 18.75
C LEU A 323 -17.47 14.54 17.54
N THR A 324 -17.34 15.87 17.63
CA THR A 324 -17.61 16.77 16.49
C THR A 324 -16.76 16.45 15.25
N LEU A 325 -15.56 15.90 15.45
CA LEU A 325 -14.69 15.40 14.37
C LEU A 325 -15.22 14.11 13.74
N LEU A 326 -15.87 13.23 14.50
CA LEU A 326 -16.53 12.02 13.99
C LEU A 326 -17.84 12.36 13.28
N ASP A 327 -18.68 13.22 13.87
CA ASP A 327 -19.95 13.69 13.31
C ASP A 327 -19.75 14.40 11.94
N ALA A 328 -18.62 15.10 11.79
CA ALA A 328 -18.21 15.73 10.54
C ALA A 328 -17.79 14.74 9.44
N LEU A 329 -17.56 13.47 9.78
CA LEU A 329 -17.08 12.41 8.88
C LEU A 329 -18.13 11.32 8.59
N GLU A 330 -19.31 11.37 9.21
CA GLU A 330 -20.34 10.34 8.98
C GLU A 330 -20.87 10.35 7.53
N PRO A 331 -21.04 9.18 6.90
CA PRO A 331 -21.31 9.05 5.47
C PRO A 331 -22.78 9.31 5.09
N GLY A 332 -23.21 10.57 5.22
CA GLY A 332 -24.54 11.04 4.78
C GLY A 332 -24.55 12.30 3.90
N ALA A 333 -23.42 13.01 3.77
CA ALA A 333 -23.37 14.38 3.21
C ALA A 333 -22.24 14.63 2.19
N LEU A 334 -21.74 13.59 1.50
CA LEU A 334 -20.56 13.69 0.63
C LEU A 334 -20.84 13.33 -0.83
N SER A 335 -21.11 14.35 -1.65
CA SER A 335 -20.90 14.26 -3.10
C SER A 335 -19.40 14.21 -3.44
N PRO A 336 -18.98 13.51 -4.52
CA PRO A 336 -17.56 13.31 -4.85
C PRO A 336 -16.90 14.58 -5.42
N SER A 337 -16.48 15.48 -4.54
CA SER A 337 -15.79 16.72 -4.91
C SER A 337 -14.28 16.52 -5.12
N SER A 338 -13.86 16.70 -6.37
CA SER A 338 -12.55 17.18 -6.87
C SER A 338 -11.26 16.86 -6.09
N ALA A 339 -10.23 16.45 -6.82
CA ALA A 339 -8.88 16.23 -6.29
C ALA A 339 -8.20 17.44 -5.59
N ALA A 340 -8.79 18.64 -5.65
CA ALA A 340 -8.37 19.80 -4.85
C ALA A 340 -8.81 19.74 -3.37
N SER A 341 -9.85 18.96 -3.04
CA SER A 341 -10.36 18.73 -1.67
C SER A 341 -9.92 17.38 -1.06
N ALA A 342 -9.17 16.55 -1.80
CA ALA A 342 -8.83 15.17 -1.43
C ALA A 342 -7.87 15.00 -0.22
N SER A 343 -7.44 16.08 0.44
CA SER A 343 -6.54 16.06 1.61
C SER A 343 -7.21 15.61 2.92
N LEU A 344 -8.55 15.41 2.94
CA LEU A 344 -9.31 15.16 4.18
C LEU A 344 -10.01 13.78 4.26
N CYS A 345 -10.02 12.98 3.19
CA CYS A 345 -10.70 11.68 3.16
C CYS A 345 -9.78 10.51 2.78
N GLU A 346 -8.75 10.25 3.58
CA GLU A 346 -8.01 8.97 3.55
C GLU A 346 -8.08 8.26 4.93
N ASN A 347 -8.70 7.07 4.94
CA ASN A 347 -8.58 6.00 5.94
C ASN A 347 -9.04 6.25 7.40
N ALA A 348 -9.87 5.33 7.93
CA ALA A 348 -10.20 5.26 9.37
C ALA A 348 -8.98 5.11 10.29
N VAL A 349 -7.85 4.60 9.77
CA VAL A 349 -6.55 4.54 10.46
C VAL A 349 -6.03 5.94 10.81
N PHE A 350 -6.23 6.94 9.94
CA PHE A 350 -5.84 8.32 10.18
C PHE A 350 -6.76 8.99 11.21
N ILE A 351 -8.06 8.73 11.15
CA ILE A 351 -9.02 9.22 12.16
C ILE A 351 -8.67 8.66 13.56
N LYS A 352 -8.29 7.38 13.63
CA LYS A 352 -7.74 6.76 14.86
C LYS A 352 -6.46 7.46 15.34
N GLU A 353 -5.56 7.87 14.44
CA GLU A 353 -4.34 8.63 14.78
C GLU A 353 -4.65 10.04 15.34
N ARG A 354 -5.64 10.73 14.75
CA ARG A 354 -6.15 12.03 15.24
C ARG A 354 -6.72 11.90 16.66
N LEU A 355 -7.62 10.94 16.88
CA LEU A 355 -8.22 10.67 18.19
C LEU A 355 -7.21 10.22 19.27
N VAL A 356 -6.19 9.42 18.89
CA VAL A 356 -5.09 9.05 19.80
C VAL A 356 -4.23 10.28 20.15
N THR A 357 -3.99 11.18 19.20
CA THR A 357 -3.24 12.42 19.43
C THR A 357 -3.98 13.34 20.40
N ILE A 358 -5.29 13.55 20.19
CA ILE A 358 -6.20 14.29 21.09
C ILE A 358 -6.13 13.77 22.54
N LYS A 359 -6.05 12.44 22.72
CA LYS A 359 -5.97 11.78 24.04
C LYS A 359 -4.61 11.94 24.75
N MET A 360 -3.51 12.17 24.02
CA MET A 360 -2.14 12.04 24.55
C MET A 360 -1.38 13.36 24.79
N THR A 361 -1.98 14.52 24.54
CA THR A 361 -1.35 15.84 24.72
C THR A 361 -1.12 16.21 26.20
N LYS A 362 0.06 15.84 26.72
CA LYS A 362 0.65 16.34 27.98
C LYS A 362 1.59 17.53 27.73
N LYS A 363 1.70 18.47 28.68
CA LYS A 363 2.69 19.56 28.64
C LYS A 363 4.12 18.98 28.63
N LYS A 364 4.93 19.32 27.61
CA LYS A 364 6.33 18.88 27.47
C LYS A 364 7.32 19.91 28.06
N SER A 365 8.45 19.43 28.58
CA SER A 365 9.44 20.25 29.32
C SER A 365 10.16 21.29 28.45
N GLY A 366 10.57 22.41 29.07
CA GLY A 366 11.26 23.52 28.41
C GLY A 366 12.59 23.15 27.74
N ILE A 367 13.29 22.14 28.25
CA ILE A 367 14.58 21.64 27.72
C ILE A 367 14.49 21.27 26.23
N ILE A 368 13.34 20.74 25.79
CA ILE A 368 13.11 20.35 24.39
C ILE A 368 13.21 21.55 23.44
N LYS A 369 12.93 22.78 23.92
CA LYS A 369 13.07 24.01 23.11
C LYS A 369 14.51 24.35 22.74
N ILE A 370 15.50 23.87 23.51
CA ILE A 370 16.93 24.17 23.32
C ILE A 370 17.61 23.07 22.48
N ILE A 371 17.25 21.80 22.72
CA ILE A 371 17.72 20.66 21.91
C ILE A 371 17.18 20.74 20.47
N THR A 372 15.98 21.28 20.28
CA THR A 372 15.31 21.48 18.99
C THR A 372 16.18 22.18 17.93
N PRO A 373 16.65 23.43 18.11
CA PRO A 373 17.49 24.11 17.12
C PRO A 373 18.84 23.41 16.92
N LEU A 374 19.43 22.84 17.96
CA LEU A 374 20.73 22.16 17.88
C LEU A 374 20.66 20.89 17.01
N LEU A 375 19.66 20.03 17.24
CA LEU A 375 19.44 18.84 16.40
C LEU A 375 19.08 19.23 14.96
N THR A 376 18.29 20.29 14.78
CA THR A 376 17.91 20.80 13.46
C THR A 376 19.13 21.33 12.70
N ALA A 377 20.01 22.08 13.37
CA ALA A 377 21.27 22.57 12.80
C ALA A 377 22.20 21.43 12.43
N GLY A 378 22.33 20.39 13.27
CA GLY A 378 23.12 19.19 12.98
C GLY A 378 22.60 18.39 11.78
N LEU A 379 21.29 18.15 11.69
CA LEU A 379 20.67 17.48 10.54
C LEU A 379 20.85 18.30 9.24
N CYS A 380 20.80 19.63 9.34
CA CYS A 380 21.13 20.50 8.22
C CYS A 380 22.61 20.34 7.85
N PHE A 381 23.56 20.57 8.77
CA PHE A 381 25.00 20.49 8.49
C PHE A 381 25.39 19.19 7.77
N GLY A 382 24.90 18.04 8.24
CA GLY A 382 25.13 16.75 7.57
C GLY A 382 24.60 16.68 6.14
N ALA A 383 23.38 17.17 5.88
CA ALA A 383 22.76 17.18 4.54
C ALA A 383 23.28 18.31 3.61
N PHE A 384 23.91 19.34 4.17
CA PHE A 384 24.62 20.38 3.42
C PHE A 384 26.00 19.87 2.96
N TYR A 385 26.80 19.24 3.83
CA TYR A 385 28.10 18.65 3.48
C TYR A 385 28.01 17.57 2.40
N LEU A 386 26.94 16.77 2.39
CA LEU A 386 26.79 15.64 1.48
C LEU A 386 26.34 16.00 0.04
N GLY A 387 26.10 17.28 -0.27
CA GLY A 387 25.43 17.70 -1.51
C GLY A 387 25.97 18.95 -2.19
N ALA A 388 27.17 19.43 -1.84
CA ALA A 388 27.75 20.60 -2.48
C ALA A 388 28.32 20.29 -3.89
N TYR A 389 27.93 21.13 -4.85
CA TYR A 389 28.55 21.26 -6.17
C TYR A 389 28.71 22.76 -6.41
N ALA A 390 29.95 23.25 -6.41
CA ALA A 390 30.26 24.64 -6.73
C ALA A 390 30.41 24.77 -8.26
N ALA A 391 29.66 25.70 -8.87
CA ALA A 391 29.92 26.12 -10.24
C ALA A 391 31.17 27.02 -10.28
N PRO A 392 32.02 26.96 -11.32
CA PRO A 392 33.14 27.90 -11.47
C PRO A 392 32.64 29.34 -11.55
N GLY A 393 33.26 30.23 -10.76
CA GLY A 393 32.98 31.66 -10.79
C GLY A 393 33.99 32.39 -11.68
N ASP A 394 33.67 32.61 -12.95
CA ASP A 394 34.48 33.43 -13.84
C ASP A 394 34.37 34.91 -13.47
N ALA A 395 35.53 35.57 -13.31
CA ALA A 395 35.60 36.98 -12.93
C ALA A 395 36.73 37.72 -13.66
N SER A 396 36.40 38.47 -14.71
CA SER A 396 37.19 39.63 -15.18
C SER A 396 36.35 40.57 -16.06
N LEU A 397 36.81 41.81 -16.20
CA LEU A 397 36.22 42.95 -16.92
C LEU A 397 37.32 43.54 -17.85
N PRO A 398 37.11 44.65 -18.61
CA PRO A 398 35.89 45.34 -19.05
C PRO A 398 35.85 45.54 -20.59
N GLY A 399 34.79 46.17 -21.12
CA GLY A 399 34.73 46.72 -22.49
C GLY A 399 33.55 47.68 -22.66
N ASP A 400 33.76 48.84 -23.27
CA ASP A 400 32.81 49.99 -23.27
C ASP A 400 32.20 50.26 -24.65
N THR A 401 30.89 50.57 -24.70
CA THR A 401 30.27 51.66 -25.48
C THR A 401 28.72 51.65 -25.40
N THR A 402 28.09 52.75 -25.82
CA THR A 402 26.66 53.12 -25.66
C THR A 402 26.13 53.81 -26.94
N PRO A 403 24.85 54.26 -27.08
CA PRO A 403 23.54 53.83 -26.53
C PRO A 403 22.36 53.80 -27.57
N VAL A 404 21.12 53.51 -27.10
CA VAL A 404 19.83 54.13 -27.55
C VAL A 404 19.24 53.75 -28.96
N PRO A 405 17.89 53.75 -29.19
CA PRO A 405 16.72 53.59 -28.29
C PRO A 405 15.70 52.50 -28.75
N SER A 406 14.62 52.30 -27.97
CA SER A 406 13.35 51.67 -28.42
C SER A 406 12.54 52.62 -29.32
N PRO A 407 11.52 52.18 -30.11
CA PRO A 407 10.16 52.03 -29.52
C PRO A 407 9.08 51.16 -30.26
N LYS A 408 8.10 50.63 -29.49
CA LYS A 408 6.64 50.54 -29.84
C LYS A 408 6.24 49.64 -31.07
N GLN A 409 4.97 49.30 -31.36
CA GLN A 409 3.69 49.26 -30.61
C GLN A 409 2.69 48.27 -31.26
N ASN A 410 1.77 47.72 -30.45
CA ASN A 410 0.41 47.28 -30.83
C ASN A 410 0.32 46.14 -31.91
N THR A 411 -0.83 45.56 -32.26
CA THR A 411 -2.23 45.77 -31.81
C THR A 411 -2.99 44.43 -31.68
N ALA A 412 -4.12 44.47 -30.96
CA ALA A 412 -5.44 43.90 -31.27
C ALA A 412 -5.66 43.16 -32.62
N ALA A 413 -6.68 42.29 -32.77
CA ALA A 413 -7.59 41.60 -31.84
C ALA A 413 -8.40 40.56 -32.63
N GLY A 414 -9.14 39.67 -31.95
CA GLY A 414 -10.06 38.74 -32.60
C GLY A 414 -10.86 37.91 -31.59
N ALA A 415 -12.11 38.31 -31.33
CA ALA A 415 -13.03 37.59 -30.47
C ALA A 415 -14.29 37.21 -31.25
N HIS A 416 -14.68 35.93 -31.19
CA HIS A 416 -15.99 35.42 -31.58
C HIS A 416 -16.26 34.09 -30.83
N THR A 417 -17.50 33.63 -30.85
CA THR A 417 -18.40 33.71 -29.69
C THR A 417 -19.56 32.73 -29.88
N THR A 418 -20.08 32.14 -28.78
CA THR A 418 -21.21 31.19 -28.76
C THR A 418 -20.96 29.86 -29.54
N ALA A 419 -21.70 28.77 -29.35
CA ALA A 419 -23.02 28.59 -28.70
C ALA A 419 -23.05 27.49 -27.60
N ALA A 420 -24.23 26.91 -27.31
CA ALA A 420 -24.57 26.26 -26.05
C ALA A 420 -25.35 24.92 -26.18
N ILE A 421 -25.11 24.00 -25.22
CA ILE A 421 -26.04 23.13 -24.44
C ILE A 421 -27.39 22.77 -25.13
N PRO A 422 -27.83 21.47 -25.25
CA PRO A 422 -27.98 20.58 -24.08
C PRO A 422 -27.89 19.03 -24.23
N LEU A 423 -27.51 18.42 -23.09
CA LEU A 423 -28.11 17.24 -22.41
C LEU A 423 -28.75 16.09 -23.22
N SER A 424 -28.22 14.88 -23.04
CA SER A 424 -29.02 13.65 -22.96
C SER A 424 -28.36 12.61 -22.02
N SER A 425 -29.16 11.67 -21.52
CA SER A 425 -28.74 10.60 -20.61
C SER A 425 -29.12 9.24 -21.18
N GLN A 426 -28.28 8.20 -20.99
CA GLN A 426 -28.72 6.82 -21.19
C GLN A 426 -27.87 5.80 -20.41
N THR A 427 -28.40 4.58 -20.31
CA THR A 427 -27.73 3.43 -19.70
C THR A 427 -27.95 2.24 -20.63
N PRO A 428 -26.90 1.59 -21.16
CA PRO A 428 -27.07 0.46 -22.07
C PRO A 428 -27.68 -0.76 -21.36
N SER A 429 -28.54 -1.50 -22.07
CA SER A 429 -29.23 -2.69 -21.56
C SER A 429 -28.81 -3.97 -22.29
N SER A 430 -29.04 -5.10 -21.62
CA SER A 430 -29.30 -6.45 -22.18
C SER A 430 -28.57 -6.90 -23.46
N GLY A 431 -27.68 -7.89 -23.29
CA GLY A 431 -27.51 -9.02 -24.22
C GLY A 431 -27.18 -8.69 -25.68
N LYS A 432 -25.89 -8.61 -26.02
CA LYS A 432 -25.39 -8.51 -27.39
C LYS A 432 -24.95 -9.88 -27.94
N THR A 433 -25.10 -10.06 -29.25
CA THR A 433 -24.52 -11.17 -30.03
C THR A 433 -23.26 -10.72 -30.78
N ALA A 434 -22.46 -11.70 -31.24
CA ALA A 434 -21.12 -11.55 -31.80
C ALA A 434 -20.91 -10.41 -32.84
N GLY A 435 -21.95 -10.00 -33.58
CA GLY A 435 -21.86 -8.93 -34.59
C GLY A 435 -21.99 -7.49 -34.07
N SER A 436 -22.38 -7.25 -32.81
CA SER A 436 -22.78 -5.91 -32.32
C SER A 436 -21.89 -5.30 -31.23
N TYR A 437 -20.81 -5.99 -30.85
CA TYR A 437 -19.92 -5.56 -29.75
C TYR A 437 -19.11 -4.28 -30.07
N ALA A 438 -18.83 -4.00 -31.34
CA ALA A 438 -18.13 -2.79 -31.78
C ALA A 438 -18.90 -1.48 -31.47
N ASP A 439 -20.22 -1.59 -31.26
CA ASP A 439 -21.14 -0.46 -31.06
C ASP A 439 -21.56 -0.34 -29.58
N THR A 440 -20.60 -0.53 -28.67
CA THR A 440 -20.76 -0.22 -27.24
C THR A 440 -20.04 1.10 -26.95
N ASP A 441 -20.74 2.04 -26.30
CA ASP A 441 -20.15 3.34 -25.92
C ASP A 441 -18.80 3.12 -25.23
N ALA A 442 -17.72 3.57 -25.89
CA ALA A 442 -16.39 3.45 -25.33
C ALA A 442 -16.33 4.25 -24.01
N PRO A 443 -15.80 3.71 -22.91
CA PRO A 443 -15.76 4.42 -21.64
C PRO A 443 -15.10 5.79 -21.78
N ASP A 444 -15.62 6.82 -21.10
CA ASP A 444 -15.16 8.21 -21.25
C ASP A 444 -13.62 8.33 -21.16
N GLY A 445 -12.99 8.76 -22.27
CA GLY A 445 -11.54 8.90 -22.38
C GLY A 445 -10.78 7.63 -22.79
N PHE A 446 -11.46 6.60 -23.29
CA PHE A 446 -10.87 5.35 -23.79
C PHE A 446 -11.21 5.08 -25.26
N THR A 447 -10.37 4.29 -25.93
CA THR A 447 -10.54 3.84 -27.32
C THR A 447 -10.40 2.33 -27.37
N LEU A 448 -11.28 1.67 -28.12
CA LEU A 448 -11.20 0.24 -28.39
C LEU A 448 -9.99 -0.03 -29.30
N LEU A 449 -8.94 -0.64 -28.76
CA LEU A 449 -7.70 -0.93 -29.50
C LEU A 449 -7.70 -2.32 -30.15
N LYS A 450 -8.40 -3.28 -29.53
CA LYS A 450 -8.43 -4.67 -30.00
C LYS A 450 -9.75 -5.34 -29.60
N THR A 451 -10.33 -6.10 -30.52
CA THR A 451 -11.41 -7.06 -30.24
C THR A 451 -10.95 -8.43 -30.71
N GLU A 452 -11.06 -9.45 -29.87
CA GLU A 452 -10.83 -10.86 -30.24
C GLU A 452 -12.05 -11.69 -29.82
N THR A 453 -12.50 -12.58 -30.70
CA THR A 453 -13.63 -13.47 -30.44
C THR A 453 -13.25 -14.91 -30.81
N VAL A 454 -13.46 -15.85 -29.88
CA VAL A 454 -13.21 -17.28 -30.08
C VAL A 454 -14.48 -18.05 -29.74
N SER A 455 -14.87 -18.98 -30.61
CA SER A 455 -15.97 -19.92 -30.34
C SER A 455 -15.52 -20.98 -29.35
N LEU A 456 -16.27 -21.17 -28.27
CA LEU A 456 -16.02 -22.20 -27.27
C LEU A 456 -16.69 -23.54 -27.63
N SER A 457 -17.22 -23.68 -28.85
CA SER A 457 -17.96 -24.87 -29.32
C SER A 457 -17.18 -26.19 -29.30
N SER A 458 -15.85 -26.14 -29.33
CA SER A 458 -14.95 -27.31 -29.25
C SER A 458 -14.01 -27.26 -28.03
N ILE A 459 -14.24 -26.32 -27.11
CA ILE A 459 -13.28 -25.89 -26.10
C ILE A 459 -13.86 -26.23 -24.72
N ARG A 460 -13.05 -26.85 -23.86
CA ARG A 460 -13.49 -27.30 -22.53
C ARG A 460 -13.03 -26.34 -21.46
N ASP A 461 -11.78 -25.92 -21.52
CA ASP A 461 -11.12 -25.20 -20.44
C ASP A 461 -10.87 -23.74 -20.82
N LEU A 462 -11.12 -22.84 -19.87
CA LEU A 462 -10.93 -21.40 -20.00
C LEU A 462 -10.04 -20.90 -18.87
N LYS A 463 -8.91 -20.31 -19.24
CA LYS A 463 -7.92 -19.75 -18.33
C LYS A 463 -7.74 -18.26 -18.56
N LEU A 464 -7.94 -17.45 -17.52
CA LEU A 464 -7.78 -16.00 -17.55
C LEU A 464 -6.60 -15.61 -16.64
N LEU A 465 -5.45 -15.26 -17.22
CA LEU A 465 -4.25 -14.79 -16.51
C LEU A 465 -4.13 -13.27 -16.63
N LEU A 466 -4.50 -12.55 -15.56
CA LEU A 466 -4.79 -11.12 -15.66
C LEU A 466 -3.98 -10.29 -14.64
N SER A 467 -3.51 -9.13 -15.08
CA SER A 467 -2.86 -8.11 -14.26
C SER A 467 -3.15 -6.71 -14.82
N TYR A 468 -4.40 -6.29 -14.65
CA TYR A 468 -4.96 -5.07 -15.24
C TYR A 468 -5.86 -4.34 -14.23
N GLU A 469 -5.83 -3.01 -14.23
CA GLU A 469 -6.48 -2.21 -13.17
C GLU A 469 -8.01 -2.37 -13.13
N GLU A 470 -8.66 -2.58 -14.28
CA GLU A 470 -10.10 -2.85 -14.37
C GLU A 470 -10.44 -3.90 -15.44
N VAL A 471 -10.80 -5.11 -15.00
CA VAL A 471 -11.42 -6.16 -15.82
C VAL A 471 -12.87 -6.32 -15.41
N THR A 472 -13.79 -6.35 -16.37
CA THR A 472 -15.21 -6.68 -16.12
C THR A 472 -15.65 -7.87 -16.95
N LEU A 473 -16.20 -8.89 -16.30
CA LEU A 473 -16.85 -10.03 -16.95
C LEU A 473 -18.34 -9.71 -17.16
N TYR A 474 -18.79 -9.83 -18.40
CA TYR A 474 -20.17 -9.67 -18.83
C TYR A 474 -20.70 -11.01 -19.37
N PRO A 475 -22.02 -11.25 -19.34
CA PRO A 475 -22.62 -12.43 -19.96
C PRO A 475 -22.57 -12.32 -21.48
N SER A 476 -21.99 -13.32 -22.15
CA SER A 476 -22.21 -13.56 -23.58
C SER A 476 -23.53 -14.30 -23.80
N ALA A 477 -24.31 -13.91 -24.80
CA ALA A 477 -25.49 -14.66 -25.26
C ALA A 477 -25.10 -15.89 -26.09
N ASP A 478 -23.97 -15.81 -26.80
CA ASP A 478 -23.43 -16.86 -27.66
C ASP A 478 -22.41 -17.72 -26.87
N ASN A 479 -22.15 -18.97 -27.30
CA ASN A 479 -21.07 -19.79 -26.73
C ASN A 479 -19.69 -19.36 -27.26
N THR A 480 -19.38 -18.08 -27.08
CA THR A 480 -18.16 -17.41 -27.53
C THR A 480 -17.55 -16.66 -26.35
N LEU A 481 -16.22 -16.60 -26.33
CA LEU A 481 -15.50 -15.63 -25.52
C LEU A 481 -15.15 -14.44 -26.40
N THR A 482 -15.60 -13.23 -26.02
CA THR A 482 -15.25 -11.99 -26.73
C THR A 482 -14.54 -11.04 -25.78
N MET A 483 -13.29 -10.70 -26.12
CA MET A 483 -12.47 -9.71 -25.41
C MET A 483 -12.53 -8.38 -26.15
N LEU A 484 -12.83 -7.29 -25.43
CA LEU A 484 -12.62 -5.92 -25.86
C LEU A 484 -11.55 -5.28 -24.98
N PHE A 485 -10.45 -4.83 -25.60
CA PHE A 485 -9.36 -4.13 -24.92
C PHE A 485 -9.45 -2.62 -25.21
N TYR A 486 -9.72 -1.85 -24.17
CA TYR A 486 -9.83 -0.39 -24.23
C TYR A 486 -8.56 0.26 -23.68
N GLY A 487 -7.82 0.94 -24.55
CA GLY A 487 -6.69 1.78 -24.16
C GLY A 487 -7.16 3.16 -23.68
N ASN A 488 -6.48 3.74 -22.70
CA ASN A 488 -6.69 5.13 -22.30
C ASN A 488 -6.18 6.07 -23.40
N ASN A 489 -6.99 7.05 -23.85
CA ASN A 489 -6.65 7.98 -24.93
C ASN A 489 -5.43 8.87 -24.63
N SER A 490 -4.96 8.87 -23.39
CA SER A 490 -3.74 9.56 -22.93
C SER A 490 -2.46 8.73 -23.13
N PHE A 491 -2.54 7.51 -23.70
CA PHE A 491 -1.42 6.58 -23.80
C PHE A 491 -1.44 5.76 -25.10
N THR A 492 -0.28 5.59 -25.74
CA THR A 492 -0.11 4.72 -26.92
C THR A 492 0.43 3.37 -26.48
N TYR A 493 -0.35 2.31 -26.68
CA TYR A 493 -0.01 0.96 -26.25
C TYR A 493 0.80 0.21 -27.32
N ALA A 494 1.84 -0.50 -26.92
CA ALA A 494 2.58 -1.39 -27.81
C ALA A 494 1.81 -2.71 -28.04
N ALA A 495 2.06 -3.39 -29.16
CA ALA A 495 1.35 -4.61 -29.55
C ALA A 495 1.52 -5.78 -28.55
N ASP A 496 2.59 -5.79 -27.76
CA ASP A 496 2.87 -6.76 -26.72
C ASP A 496 2.38 -6.34 -25.32
N GLU A 497 1.92 -5.10 -25.13
CA GLU A 497 1.24 -4.62 -23.90
C GLU A 497 -0.26 -4.95 -23.88
N ILE A 498 -0.85 -5.13 -25.07
CA ILE A 498 -2.25 -5.50 -25.26
C ILE A 498 -2.44 -6.99 -24.95
N ALA A 499 -3.56 -7.35 -24.33
CA ALA A 499 -3.88 -8.74 -24.01
C ALA A 499 -4.04 -9.61 -25.28
N VAL A 500 -3.69 -10.89 -25.16
CA VAL A 500 -3.73 -11.85 -26.29
C VAL A 500 -4.51 -13.09 -25.88
N LEU A 501 -5.51 -13.43 -26.71
CA LEU A 501 -6.27 -14.67 -26.56
C LEU A 501 -5.60 -15.81 -27.34
N ARG A 502 -5.01 -16.78 -26.63
CA ARG A 502 -4.47 -18.01 -27.21
C ARG A 502 -5.49 -19.14 -27.17
N GLN A 503 -5.45 -20.01 -28.17
CA GLN A 503 -6.27 -21.22 -28.25
C GLN A 503 -5.37 -22.43 -28.53
N ASP A 504 -5.17 -23.27 -27.51
CA ASP A 504 -4.29 -24.44 -27.55
C ASP A 504 -5.13 -25.69 -27.26
N ALA A 505 -5.34 -26.53 -28.29
CA ALA A 505 -5.87 -27.90 -28.22
C ALA A 505 -6.98 -28.19 -27.18
N GLY A 506 -8.01 -27.33 -27.12
CA GLY A 506 -9.18 -27.51 -26.24
C GLY A 506 -9.19 -26.60 -24.99
N THR A 507 -8.13 -25.83 -24.77
CA THR A 507 -8.04 -24.74 -23.79
C THR A 507 -8.01 -23.39 -24.50
N VAL A 508 -8.64 -22.36 -23.93
CA VAL A 508 -8.39 -20.96 -24.27
C VAL A 508 -7.72 -20.26 -23.10
N THR A 509 -6.58 -19.61 -23.37
CA THR A 509 -5.86 -18.82 -22.37
C THR A 509 -5.84 -17.36 -22.79
N LEU A 510 -6.42 -16.49 -21.97
CA LEU A 510 -6.21 -15.05 -22.07
C LEU A 510 -4.98 -14.66 -21.26
N GLU A 511 -3.93 -14.21 -21.93
CA GLU A 511 -2.71 -13.72 -21.31
C GLU A 511 -2.70 -12.19 -21.25
N SER A 512 -2.32 -11.64 -20.08
CA SER A 512 -1.97 -10.22 -19.98
C SER A 512 -0.67 -9.91 -20.71
N GLY A 513 -0.71 -8.89 -21.57
CA GLY A 513 0.47 -8.32 -22.22
C GLY A 513 1.52 -7.80 -21.23
N LYS A 514 2.75 -7.65 -21.71
CA LYS A 514 3.93 -7.30 -20.91
C LYS A 514 3.92 -5.82 -20.55
N TYR A 515 3.61 -5.52 -19.29
CA TYR A 515 3.76 -4.17 -18.73
C TYR A 515 5.20 -3.66 -18.87
N ASN A 516 5.43 -2.63 -19.70
CA ASN A 516 6.76 -2.07 -19.92
C ASN A 516 7.13 -1.06 -18.81
N PRO A 517 8.11 -1.35 -17.94
CA PRO A 517 8.42 -0.51 -16.79
C PRO A 517 9.05 0.84 -17.16
N ALA A 518 9.52 1.04 -18.41
CA ALA A 518 10.16 2.28 -18.84
C ALA A 518 9.19 3.48 -18.82
N TRP A 519 7.99 3.31 -19.39
CA TRP A 519 6.99 4.38 -19.50
C TRP A 519 6.41 4.79 -18.13
N SER A 520 6.28 3.83 -17.22
CA SER A 520 5.74 4.05 -15.87
C SER A 520 6.52 5.06 -15.01
N LYS A 521 7.80 5.29 -15.34
CA LYS A 521 8.69 6.21 -14.62
C LYS A 521 8.58 7.67 -15.10
N LEU A 522 7.93 7.91 -16.24
CA LEU A 522 7.90 9.21 -16.91
C LEU A 522 6.55 9.92 -16.83
N PHE A 523 5.44 9.19 -16.68
CA PHE A 523 4.09 9.76 -16.72
C PHE A 523 3.25 9.37 -15.50
N SER A 524 2.73 10.39 -14.80
CA SER A 524 1.75 10.20 -13.71
C SER A 524 0.33 9.86 -14.20
N ASN A 525 0.10 9.95 -15.51
CA ASN A 525 -1.05 9.32 -16.15
C ASN A 525 -0.78 7.82 -16.19
N LYS A 526 -1.36 7.10 -15.22
CA LYS A 526 -1.25 5.64 -15.09
C LYS A 526 -1.57 4.93 -16.42
N TRP A 527 -0.90 3.81 -16.65
CA TRP A 527 -1.32 2.78 -17.59
C TRP A 527 -2.58 2.10 -17.02
N GLN A 528 -3.78 2.48 -17.51
CA GLN A 528 -5.08 2.02 -16.99
C GLN A 528 -5.95 1.31 -18.04
N PRO A 529 -5.45 0.35 -18.84
CA PRO A 529 -6.31 -0.32 -19.82
C PRO A 529 -7.51 -0.99 -19.14
N LYS A 530 -8.70 -0.86 -19.76
CA LYS A 530 -9.91 -1.56 -19.33
C LYS A 530 -10.15 -2.77 -20.23
N ILE A 531 -10.50 -3.91 -19.65
CA ILE A 531 -10.82 -5.11 -20.43
C ILE A 531 -12.23 -5.57 -20.10
N TYR A 532 -13.08 -5.61 -21.13
CA TYR A 532 -14.43 -6.15 -21.04
C TYR A 532 -14.46 -7.52 -21.71
N LEU A 533 -14.76 -8.55 -20.92
CA LEU A 533 -14.78 -9.95 -21.34
C LEU A 533 -16.23 -10.44 -21.33
N TYR A 534 -16.78 -10.70 -22.50
CA TYR A 534 -18.07 -11.38 -22.63
C TYR A 534 -17.83 -12.89 -22.59
N VAL A 535 -18.20 -13.52 -21.48
CA VAL A 535 -17.98 -14.93 -21.15
C VAL A 535 -19.34 -15.64 -21.15
N PRO A 536 -19.48 -16.87 -21.69
CA PRO A 536 -20.74 -17.60 -21.57
C PRO A 536 -21.05 -17.88 -20.09
N ALA A 537 -22.34 -17.94 -19.75
CA ALA A 537 -22.78 -18.23 -18.38
C ALA A 537 -22.37 -19.64 -17.89
N ALA A 538 -22.03 -20.56 -18.79
CA ALA A 538 -21.54 -21.89 -18.47
C ALA A 538 -20.34 -22.29 -19.34
N VAL A 539 -19.25 -22.72 -18.68
CA VAL A 539 -18.05 -23.31 -19.27
C VAL A 539 -18.14 -24.84 -19.18
N ALA A 540 -17.77 -25.56 -20.23
CA ALA A 540 -17.97 -27.02 -20.32
C ALA A 540 -17.04 -27.83 -19.40
N GLY A 541 -15.81 -27.35 -19.19
CA GLY A 541 -14.77 -27.95 -18.35
C GLY A 541 -14.35 -27.02 -17.22
N THR A 542 -13.06 -26.65 -17.19
CA THR A 542 -12.42 -25.90 -16.12
C THR A 542 -12.44 -24.39 -16.38
N LEU A 543 -12.84 -23.60 -15.39
CA LEU A 543 -12.69 -22.14 -15.38
C LEU A 543 -11.59 -21.74 -14.39
N GLN A 544 -10.40 -21.37 -14.88
CA GLN A 544 -9.33 -20.80 -14.05
C GLN A 544 -9.27 -19.27 -14.24
N VAL A 545 -9.27 -18.50 -13.15
CA VAL A 545 -9.14 -17.05 -13.16
C VAL A 545 -8.09 -16.63 -12.14
N GLU A 546 -7.00 -16.02 -12.59
CA GLU A 546 -5.86 -15.62 -11.76
C GLU A 546 -5.62 -14.10 -11.90
N ILE A 547 -5.51 -13.41 -10.77
CA ILE A 547 -5.28 -11.96 -10.71
C ILE A 547 -3.98 -11.68 -9.95
N GLY A 548 -2.93 -11.33 -10.69
CA GLY A 548 -1.68 -10.85 -10.09
C GLY A 548 -1.87 -9.51 -9.38
N SER A 549 -2.41 -8.52 -10.09
CA SER A 549 -2.69 -7.18 -9.58
C SER A 549 -3.88 -6.52 -10.30
N GLY A 550 -4.39 -5.41 -9.75
CA GLY A 550 -5.54 -4.68 -10.29
C GLY A 550 -6.88 -5.18 -9.76
N SER A 551 -7.95 -5.09 -10.56
CA SER A 551 -9.30 -5.45 -10.13
C SER A 551 -10.10 -6.21 -11.18
N LEU A 552 -10.81 -7.26 -10.77
CA LEU A 552 -11.80 -7.97 -11.58
C LEU A 552 -13.18 -7.90 -10.94
N LYS A 553 -14.20 -7.63 -11.76
CA LYS A 553 -15.61 -7.69 -11.37
C LYS A 553 -16.38 -8.61 -12.33
N SER A 554 -17.08 -9.62 -11.82
CA SER A 554 -18.14 -10.28 -12.59
C SER A 554 -19.44 -9.49 -12.47
N THR A 555 -20.19 -9.39 -13.56
CA THR A 555 -21.59 -8.92 -13.58
C THR A 555 -22.59 -10.04 -13.83
N THR A 556 -22.11 -11.24 -14.17
CA THR A 556 -22.91 -12.46 -14.37
C THR A 556 -22.55 -13.52 -13.33
N ASN A 557 -23.50 -14.42 -13.07
CA ASN A 557 -23.20 -15.68 -12.42
C ASN A 557 -22.38 -16.57 -13.38
N LEU A 558 -21.50 -17.40 -12.82
CA LEU A 558 -20.54 -18.22 -13.57
C LEU A 558 -20.75 -19.71 -13.25
N GLN A 559 -20.84 -20.56 -14.27
CA GLN A 559 -20.98 -22.01 -14.10
C GLN A 559 -19.83 -22.76 -14.81
N ALA A 560 -19.36 -23.86 -14.23
CA ALA A 560 -18.30 -24.70 -14.79
C ALA A 560 -18.43 -26.18 -14.36
N ALA A 561 -17.63 -27.08 -14.94
CA ALA A 561 -17.44 -28.41 -14.35
C ALA A 561 -16.51 -28.33 -13.12
N SER A 562 -15.41 -27.58 -13.23
CA SER A 562 -14.56 -27.18 -12.10
C SER A 562 -14.17 -25.71 -12.24
N ALA A 563 -13.97 -25.00 -11.13
CA ALA A 563 -13.56 -23.61 -11.16
C ALA A 563 -12.50 -23.30 -10.09
N SER A 564 -11.52 -22.46 -10.44
CA SER A 564 -10.50 -21.97 -9.51
C SER A 564 -10.26 -20.48 -9.73
N PHE A 565 -10.38 -19.71 -8.65
CA PHE A 565 -10.26 -18.27 -8.63
C PHE A 565 -9.15 -17.88 -7.66
N GLU A 566 -8.12 -17.19 -8.15
CA GLU A 566 -6.91 -16.89 -7.39
C GLU A 566 -6.57 -15.39 -7.46
N THR A 567 -6.26 -14.80 -6.31
CA THR A 567 -5.92 -13.36 -6.20
C THR A 567 -4.64 -13.17 -5.38
N ALA A 568 -3.58 -12.71 -6.04
CA ALA A 568 -2.29 -12.45 -5.40
C ALA A 568 -2.31 -11.15 -4.57
N SER A 569 -2.52 -10.00 -5.24
CA SER A 569 -2.56 -8.66 -4.61
C SER A 569 -3.77 -7.81 -5.00
N GLY A 570 -4.55 -8.24 -5.99
CA GLY A 570 -5.66 -7.47 -6.55
C GLY A 570 -6.95 -7.48 -5.72
N LYS A 571 -8.01 -6.96 -6.31
CA LYS A 571 -9.39 -7.07 -5.82
C LYS A 571 -10.23 -7.93 -6.77
N MET A 572 -10.80 -9.02 -6.27
CA MET A 572 -11.76 -9.82 -7.02
C MET A 572 -13.18 -9.59 -6.46
N THR A 573 -14.17 -9.48 -7.33
CA THR A 573 -15.59 -9.41 -6.94
C THR A 573 -16.41 -10.25 -7.89
N LEU A 574 -16.92 -11.39 -7.41
CA LEU A 574 -17.73 -12.34 -8.15
C LEU A 574 -19.20 -12.22 -7.71
N MET A 575 -20.11 -12.58 -8.62
CA MET A 575 -21.52 -12.85 -8.30
C MET A 575 -21.63 -14.29 -7.73
N ASP A 576 -22.69 -15.03 -8.05
CA ASP A 576 -22.75 -16.45 -7.70
C ASP A 576 -21.90 -17.29 -8.65
N VAL A 577 -21.32 -18.38 -8.12
CA VAL A 577 -20.45 -19.30 -8.85
C VAL A 577 -20.91 -20.73 -8.58
N SER A 578 -21.01 -21.54 -9.65
CA SER A 578 -21.38 -22.95 -9.55
C SER A 578 -20.37 -23.85 -10.27
N ALA A 579 -19.83 -24.86 -9.57
CA ALA A 579 -18.91 -25.83 -10.18
C ALA A 579 -19.29 -27.27 -9.80
N LYS A 580 -19.56 -28.11 -10.81
CA LYS A 580 -20.08 -29.48 -10.58
C LYS A 580 -19.21 -30.33 -9.67
N ASP A 581 -17.89 -30.27 -9.83
CA ASP A 581 -16.95 -31.13 -9.10
C ASP A 581 -16.14 -30.42 -8.03
N ARG A 582 -15.46 -29.31 -8.36
CA ARG A 582 -14.61 -28.57 -7.42
C ARG A 582 -14.65 -27.06 -7.70
N LEU A 583 -14.77 -26.28 -6.64
CA LEU A 583 -14.68 -24.84 -6.61
C LEU A 583 -13.59 -24.44 -5.61
N SER A 584 -12.51 -23.79 -6.07
CA SER A 584 -11.47 -23.21 -5.21
C SER A 584 -11.41 -21.68 -5.31
N LEU A 585 -11.25 -21.01 -4.17
CA LEU A 585 -11.17 -19.56 -4.04
C LEU A 585 -9.98 -19.21 -3.13
N ILE A 586 -8.86 -18.81 -3.74
CA ILE A 586 -7.55 -18.63 -3.11
C ILE A 586 -7.21 -17.14 -3.07
N ASN A 587 -6.91 -16.59 -1.88
CA ASN A 587 -6.62 -15.18 -1.70
C ASN A 587 -5.34 -14.96 -0.87
N HIS A 588 -4.25 -14.53 -1.52
CA HIS A 588 -2.95 -14.38 -0.87
C HIS A 588 -2.90 -13.12 0.01
N SER A 589 -2.80 -11.94 -0.62
CA SER A 589 -2.78 -10.64 0.06
C SER A 589 -3.90 -9.68 -0.38
N GLY A 590 -4.64 -10.07 -1.43
CA GLY A 590 -5.70 -9.27 -2.03
C GLY A 590 -7.01 -9.19 -1.24
N SER A 591 -8.03 -8.63 -1.89
CA SER A 591 -9.39 -8.54 -1.36
C SER A 591 -10.37 -9.25 -2.28
N THR A 592 -10.79 -10.45 -1.91
CA THR A 592 -11.70 -11.29 -2.70
C THR A 592 -13.09 -11.30 -2.07
N GLN A 593 -14.11 -10.99 -2.86
CA GLN A 593 -15.52 -11.11 -2.50
C GLN A 593 -16.27 -11.98 -3.52
N ALA A 594 -17.14 -12.87 -3.06
CA ALA A 594 -18.06 -13.64 -3.89
C ALA A 594 -19.48 -13.66 -3.30
N GLY A 595 -20.48 -13.91 -4.14
CA GLY A 595 -21.87 -14.18 -3.74
C GLY A 595 -22.01 -15.59 -3.16
N SER A 596 -22.88 -16.38 -3.77
CA SER A 596 -23.09 -17.79 -3.42
C SER A 596 -22.09 -18.68 -4.16
N LEU A 597 -21.34 -19.51 -3.43
CA LEU A 597 -20.50 -20.56 -3.99
C LEU A 597 -21.25 -21.90 -3.88
N SER A 598 -21.46 -22.58 -5.01
CA SER A 598 -22.17 -23.85 -5.06
C SER A 598 -21.37 -24.91 -5.81
N GLY A 599 -21.44 -26.18 -5.40
CA GLY A 599 -20.77 -27.22 -6.17
C GLY A 599 -20.54 -28.56 -5.48
N GLY A 600 -19.70 -29.38 -6.10
CA GLY A 600 -19.22 -30.65 -5.55
C GLY A 600 -18.44 -30.42 -4.25
N GLN A 601 -17.16 -30.05 -4.35
CA GLN A 601 -16.32 -29.63 -3.23
C GLN A 601 -16.08 -28.12 -3.27
N CYS A 602 -16.23 -27.40 -2.16
CA CYS A 602 -15.93 -25.97 -2.06
C CYS A 602 -14.70 -25.74 -1.15
N ILE A 603 -13.72 -24.96 -1.61
CA ILE A 603 -12.47 -24.71 -0.89
C ILE A 603 -12.17 -23.21 -0.89
N LEU A 604 -12.00 -22.64 0.29
CA LEU A 604 -11.60 -21.26 0.53
C LEU A 604 -10.23 -21.27 1.21
N ASP A 605 -9.26 -20.55 0.67
CA ASP A 605 -7.94 -20.38 1.28
C ASP A 605 -7.56 -18.89 1.31
N ASN A 606 -7.04 -18.42 2.44
CA ASN A 606 -6.72 -17.02 2.67
C ASN A 606 -5.44 -16.85 3.51
N ALA A 607 -4.34 -16.45 2.88
CA ALA A 607 -3.05 -16.35 3.56
C ALA A 607 -2.99 -15.12 4.49
N SER A 608 -3.18 -13.92 3.95
CA SER A 608 -3.03 -12.63 4.68
C SER A 608 -4.05 -11.56 4.29
N GLY A 609 -4.70 -11.70 3.14
CA GLY A 609 -5.68 -10.75 2.64
C GLY A 609 -7.05 -10.83 3.32
N LYS A 610 -8.04 -10.23 2.65
CA LYS A 610 -9.46 -10.31 3.04
C LYS A 610 -10.22 -11.20 2.07
N LEU A 611 -10.88 -12.23 2.58
CA LEU A 611 -11.82 -13.07 1.86
C LEU A 611 -13.23 -12.92 2.44
N THR A 612 -14.24 -12.78 1.58
CA THR A 612 -15.65 -12.67 2.00
C THR A 612 -16.57 -13.41 1.03
N VAL A 613 -17.42 -14.30 1.54
CA VAL A 613 -18.33 -15.13 0.76
C VAL A 613 -19.69 -15.13 1.41
N ASN A 614 -20.77 -14.87 0.65
CA ASN A 614 -22.10 -14.73 1.23
C ASN A 614 -22.72 -16.08 1.62
N THR A 615 -22.55 -17.12 0.80
CA THR A 615 -23.15 -18.44 1.03
C THR A 615 -22.26 -19.53 0.42
N ILE A 616 -22.17 -20.71 1.04
CA ILE A 616 -21.45 -21.88 0.53
C ILE A 616 -22.38 -23.10 0.58
N ILE A 617 -22.61 -23.75 -0.57
CA ILE A 617 -23.47 -24.93 -0.71
C ILE A 617 -22.69 -26.05 -1.40
N SER A 618 -22.23 -27.04 -0.62
CA SER A 618 -21.36 -28.11 -1.11
C SER A 618 -22.02 -29.49 -1.01
N GLN A 619 -21.93 -30.28 -2.09
CA GLN A 619 -22.51 -31.63 -2.17
C GLN A 619 -21.57 -32.73 -1.64
N LYS A 620 -20.26 -32.47 -1.56
CA LYS A 620 -19.22 -33.43 -1.14
C LYS A 620 -18.48 -32.97 0.13
N GLY A 621 -18.21 -31.66 0.28
CA GLY A 621 -17.61 -31.09 1.47
C GLY A 621 -17.01 -29.69 1.28
N SER A 622 -17.00 -28.90 2.35
CA SER A 622 -16.44 -27.54 2.40
C SER A 622 -15.13 -27.50 3.19
N ALA A 623 -14.11 -26.78 2.73
CA ALA A 623 -12.89 -26.49 3.49
C ALA A 623 -12.62 -24.98 3.51
N ILE A 624 -12.29 -24.43 4.67
CA ILE A 624 -12.03 -22.99 4.87
C ILE A 624 -10.73 -22.84 5.66
N ALA A 625 -9.67 -22.32 5.04
CA ALA A 625 -8.38 -22.06 5.67
C ALA A 625 -8.10 -20.55 5.79
N ASN A 626 -7.50 -20.14 6.91
CA ASN A 626 -7.03 -18.77 7.13
C ASN A 626 -5.70 -18.75 7.89
N SER A 627 -4.61 -18.31 7.27
CA SER A 627 -3.30 -18.27 7.94
C SER A 627 -3.20 -17.06 8.88
N SER A 628 -3.39 -15.84 8.37
CA SER A 628 -3.20 -14.59 9.11
C SER A 628 -4.17 -13.45 8.75
N GLY A 629 -4.94 -13.61 7.67
CA GLY A 629 -5.84 -12.57 7.16
C GLY A 629 -7.20 -12.54 7.86
N LYS A 630 -8.21 -11.98 7.16
CA LYS A 630 -9.61 -12.04 7.60
C LYS A 630 -10.46 -12.83 6.61
N VAL A 631 -11.07 -13.91 7.08
CA VAL A 631 -12.13 -14.63 6.37
C VAL A 631 -13.49 -14.26 6.99
N THR A 632 -14.49 -14.11 6.14
CA THR A 632 -15.89 -13.97 6.56
C THR A 632 -16.75 -14.79 5.61
N ALA A 633 -17.19 -15.97 6.06
CA ALA A 633 -18.16 -16.80 5.33
C ALA A 633 -19.54 -16.59 5.97
N GLY A 634 -20.56 -16.44 5.14
CA GLY A 634 -21.95 -16.43 5.58
C GLY A 634 -22.44 -17.85 5.89
N ASP A 635 -23.55 -18.26 5.27
CA ASP A 635 -24.17 -19.54 5.58
C ASP A 635 -23.52 -20.70 4.80
N VAL A 636 -23.12 -21.76 5.51
CA VAL A 636 -22.41 -22.92 4.97
C VAL A 636 -23.27 -24.17 5.12
N THR A 637 -23.63 -24.81 4.01
CA THR A 637 -24.36 -26.09 3.98
C THR A 637 -23.52 -27.15 3.26
N ALA A 638 -23.18 -28.24 3.95
CA ALA A 638 -22.36 -29.32 3.40
C ALA A 638 -22.57 -30.64 4.17
N PRO A 639 -22.27 -31.82 3.61
CA PRO A 639 -22.24 -33.07 4.38
C PRO A 639 -20.99 -33.20 5.26
N LEU A 640 -19.90 -32.54 4.88
CA LEU A 640 -18.63 -32.51 5.60
C LEU A 640 -18.08 -31.08 5.57
N ALA A 641 -17.48 -30.62 6.67
CA ALA A 641 -16.81 -29.33 6.68
C ALA A 641 -15.52 -29.31 7.52
N SER A 642 -14.52 -28.58 7.07
CA SER A 642 -13.38 -28.13 7.89
C SER A 642 -13.24 -26.61 7.84
N ALA A 643 -12.85 -26.03 8.98
CA ALA A 643 -12.59 -24.61 9.15
C ALA A 643 -11.38 -24.42 10.08
N GLU A 644 -10.29 -23.84 9.56
CA GLU A 644 -8.99 -23.77 10.22
C GLU A 644 -8.43 -22.34 10.22
N ASN A 645 -8.02 -21.84 11.38
CA ASN A 645 -7.48 -20.49 11.55
C ASN A 645 -6.14 -20.51 12.31
N GLN A 646 -5.02 -20.14 11.67
CA GLN A 646 -3.71 -20.21 12.34
C GLN A 646 -3.47 -19.00 13.26
N SER A 647 -3.71 -17.79 12.78
CA SER A 647 -3.49 -16.54 13.54
C SER A 647 -4.39 -15.37 13.13
N GLY A 648 -5.19 -15.54 12.07
CA GLY A 648 -6.05 -14.49 11.54
C GLY A 648 -7.38 -14.37 12.29
N ASN A 649 -8.32 -13.67 11.66
CA ASN A 649 -9.69 -13.51 12.16
C ASN A 649 -10.64 -14.35 11.30
N LEU A 650 -11.29 -15.35 11.89
CA LEU A 650 -12.30 -16.17 11.21
C LEU A 650 -13.70 -15.79 11.73
N SER A 651 -14.62 -15.56 10.80
CA SER A 651 -16.02 -15.30 11.10
C SER A 651 -16.91 -16.12 10.18
N LEU A 652 -17.82 -16.87 10.78
CA LEU A 652 -18.74 -17.81 10.15
C LEU A 652 -20.16 -17.44 10.60
N ASN A 653 -21.14 -17.35 9.69
CA ASN A 653 -22.52 -17.02 10.08
C ASN A 653 -23.20 -18.27 10.65
N ASN A 654 -23.80 -19.11 9.80
CA ASN A 654 -24.38 -20.38 10.23
C ASN A 654 -23.74 -21.56 9.49
N LEU A 655 -23.57 -22.69 10.17
CA LEU A 655 -23.09 -23.93 9.59
C LEU A 655 -24.17 -25.00 9.76
N ASN A 656 -24.70 -25.51 8.65
CA ASN A 656 -25.66 -26.60 8.61
C ASN A 656 -24.99 -27.82 7.98
N ILE A 657 -24.36 -28.64 8.83
CA ILE A 657 -23.52 -29.77 8.42
C ILE A 657 -24.24 -31.09 8.70
N SER A 658 -24.62 -31.83 7.65
CA SER A 658 -25.42 -33.07 7.84
C SER A 658 -24.60 -34.29 8.30
N GLY A 659 -23.28 -34.22 8.20
CA GLY A 659 -22.32 -35.18 8.75
C GLY A 659 -21.38 -34.52 9.74
N SER A 660 -20.07 -34.55 9.49
CA SER A 660 -19.05 -34.10 10.44
C SER A 660 -18.43 -32.73 10.13
N LEU A 661 -18.14 -31.98 11.20
CA LEU A 661 -17.48 -30.68 11.18
C LEU A 661 -16.19 -30.71 11.99
N GLN A 662 -15.12 -30.14 11.45
CA GLN A 662 -13.90 -29.81 12.19
C GLN A 662 -13.71 -28.30 12.21
N LEU A 663 -13.63 -27.71 13.40
CA LEU A 663 -13.39 -26.27 13.59
C LEU A 663 -12.16 -26.11 14.50
N SER A 664 -11.07 -25.57 13.97
CA SER A 664 -9.82 -25.40 14.72
C SER A 664 -9.25 -23.99 14.64
N THR A 665 -8.61 -23.54 15.72
CA THR A 665 -7.77 -22.34 15.70
C THR A 665 -6.46 -22.58 16.45
N VAL A 666 -5.33 -22.23 15.86
CA VAL A 666 -4.04 -22.28 16.57
C VAL A 666 -3.92 -21.07 17.49
N SER A 667 -4.22 -19.88 16.96
CA SER A 667 -4.31 -18.61 17.67
C SER A 667 -5.29 -17.66 16.97
N GLY A 668 -5.55 -16.47 17.54
CA GLY A 668 -6.51 -15.50 16.99
C GLY A 668 -7.98 -15.81 17.32
N PRO A 669 -8.92 -14.91 16.94
CA PRO A 669 -10.34 -15.07 17.23
C PRO A 669 -11.10 -15.82 16.13
N VAL A 670 -12.00 -16.71 16.56
CA VAL A 670 -13.02 -17.35 15.74
C VAL A 670 -14.40 -16.97 16.28
N SER A 671 -15.29 -16.56 15.40
CA SER A 671 -16.70 -16.28 15.70
C SER A 671 -17.61 -17.16 14.84
N ALA A 672 -18.62 -17.78 15.46
CA ALA A 672 -19.66 -18.56 14.78
C ALA A 672 -21.05 -18.24 15.34
N GLY A 673 -22.06 -18.12 14.47
CA GLY A 673 -23.47 -18.02 14.85
C GLY A 673 -24.04 -19.39 15.23
N GLN A 674 -24.99 -19.91 14.45
CA GLN A 674 -25.57 -21.23 14.68
C GLN A 674 -24.77 -22.32 13.96
N LEU A 675 -24.16 -23.21 14.73
CA LEU A 675 -23.45 -24.38 14.26
C LEU A 675 -24.30 -25.62 14.55
N THR A 676 -24.73 -26.31 13.51
CA THR A 676 -25.38 -27.62 13.59
C THR A 676 -24.52 -28.63 12.84
N ALA A 677 -24.10 -29.68 13.53
CA ALA A 677 -23.41 -30.83 12.95
C ALA A 677 -24.00 -32.11 13.55
N LYS A 678 -23.87 -33.25 12.85
CA LYS A 678 -24.09 -34.55 13.51
C LYS A 678 -22.95 -34.79 14.50
N ASP A 679 -21.72 -34.74 13.98
CA ASP A 679 -20.49 -34.99 14.73
C ASP A 679 -19.56 -33.77 14.62
N TYR A 680 -19.13 -33.15 15.72
CA TYR A 680 -18.20 -32.01 15.69
C TYR A 680 -16.89 -32.23 16.47
N THR A 681 -15.81 -31.63 15.97
CA THR A 681 -14.55 -31.46 16.71
C THR A 681 -14.21 -29.98 16.71
N VAL A 682 -14.33 -29.31 17.86
CA VAL A 682 -14.00 -27.89 18.04
C VAL A 682 -12.74 -27.78 18.90
N SER A 683 -11.69 -27.12 18.41
CA SER A 683 -10.42 -27.05 19.14
C SER A 683 -9.70 -25.70 19.05
N THR A 684 -9.11 -25.27 20.16
CA THR A 684 -8.25 -24.08 20.21
C THR A 684 -6.88 -24.38 20.81
N GLY A 685 -5.82 -23.87 20.20
CA GLY A 685 -4.50 -23.77 20.79
C GLY A 685 -4.49 -22.66 21.86
N SER A 686 -4.19 -21.43 21.45
CA SER A 686 -4.20 -20.22 22.28
C SER A 686 -5.21 -19.16 21.84
N GLY A 687 -6.07 -19.49 20.87
CA GLY A 687 -7.10 -18.58 20.34
C GLY A 687 -8.39 -18.55 21.16
N SER A 688 -9.29 -17.63 20.81
CA SER A 688 -10.61 -17.46 21.42
C SER A 688 -11.71 -17.86 20.44
N MET A 689 -12.55 -18.82 20.81
CA MET A 689 -13.70 -19.25 20.02
C MET A 689 -14.99 -18.80 20.71
N GLU A 690 -15.81 -18.02 20.02
CA GLU A 690 -17.14 -17.59 20.47
C GLU A 690 -18.20 -18.18 19.52
N ILE A 691 -19.08 -19.03 20.06
CA ILE A 691 -20.12 -19.73 19.31
C ILE A 691 -21.50 -19.39 19.89
N GLN A 692 -22.41 -18.83 19.10
CA GLN A 692 -23.74 -18.42 19.58
C GLN A 692 -24.65 -19.62 19.90
N SER A 693 -24.61 -20.67 19.07
CA SER A 693 -25.30 -21.93 19.32
C SER A 693 -24.55 -23.10 18.69
N LEU A 694 -24.42 -24.20 19.41
CA LEU A 694 -23.77 -25.44 18.97
C LEU A 694 -24.74 -26.61 19.19
N THR A 695 -25.12 -27.28 18.10
CA THR A 695 -26.02 -28.44 18.11
C THR A 695 -25.30 -29.65 17.52
N GLY A 696 -25.34 -30.78 18.24
CA GLY A 696 -24.76 -32.05 17.80
C GLY A 696 -24.18 -32.90 18.93
N ASN A 697 -23.34 -33.86 18.57
CA ASN A 697 -22.46 -34.60 19.48
C ASN A 697 -21.00 -34.43 19.03
N GLY A 698 -20.01 -34.59 19.91
CA GLY A 698 -18.63 -34.28 19.53
C GLY A 698 -17.66 -33.99 20.68
N SER A 699 -16.58 -33.27 20.38
CA SER A 699 -15.60 -32.83 21.36
C SER A 699 -15.27 -31.34 21.29
N LEU A 700 -14.97 -30.76 22.46
CA LEU A 700 -14.40 -29.43 22.64
C LEU A 700 -13.01 -29.58 23.30
N SER A 701 -11.94 -29.11 22.66
CA SER A 701 -10.57 -29.29 23.15
C SER A 701 -9.81 -27.97 23.23
N CYS A 702 -9.39 -27.56 24.43
CA CYS A 702 -8.76 -26.26 24.68
C CYS A 702 -7.32 -26.40 25.20
N GLY A 703 -6.37 -25.78 24.50
CA GLY A 703 -4.97 -25.68 24.90
C GLY A 703 -4.79 -24.69 26.06
N SER A 704 -4.48 -23.44 25.74
CA SER A 704 -4.37 -22.30 26.68
C SER A 704 -5.35 -21.15 26.38
N GLY A 705 -6.16 -21.29 25.32
CA GLY A 705 -7.15 -20.29 24.89
C GLY A 705 -8.49 -20.33 25.64
N HIS A 706 -9.56 -19.97 24.94
CA HIS A 706 -10.94 -20.04 25.43
C HIS A 706 -11.89 -20.59 24.36
N ILE A 707 -12.86 -21.41 24.77
CA ILE A 707 -14.02 -21.81 23.96
C ILE A 707 -15.29 -21.43 24.74
N ARG A 708 -16.15 -20.63 24.12
CA ARG A 708 -17.48 -20.27 24.63
C ARG A 708 -18.57 -20.78 23.70
N SER A 709 -19.60 -21.42 24.25
CA SER A 709 -20.88 -21.64 23.57
C SER A 709 -22.04 -21.08 24.41
N ASP A 710 -22.72 -20.06 23.86
CA ASP A 710 -23.88 -19.43 24.52
C ASP A 710 -25.12 -20.33 24.55
N THR A 711 -25.16 -21.42 23.78
CA THR A 711 -26.21 -22.45 23.80
C THR A 711 -25.68 -23.76 23.24
N LEU A 712 -25.60 -24.81 24.07
CA LEU A 712 -25.20 -26.15 23.65
C LEU A 712 -26.40 -27.11 23.67
N VAL A 713 -26.78 -27.61 22.49
CA VAL A 713 -27.86 -28.59 22.32
C VAL A 713 -27.25 -29.95 22.01
N LEU A 714 -27.30 -30.85 23.00
CA LEU A 714 -26.75 -32.21 22.88
C LEU A 714 -27.68 -33.10 22.05
N THR A 715 -27.13 -33.81 21.06
CA THR A 715 -27.83 -34.88 20.32
C THR A 715 -27.29 -36.27 20.62
N GLY A 716 -26.16 -36.36 21.33
CA GLY A 716 -25.43 -37.60 21.64
C GLY A 716 -24.38 -37.35 22.71
N SER A 717 -23.20 -37.97 22.61
CA SER A 717 -22.11 -37.80 23.57
C SER A 717 -21.28 -36.53 23.35
N LEU A 718 -20.85 -35.90 24.44
CA LEU A 718 -19.90 -34.79 24.46
C LEU A 718 -18.62 -35.16 25.22
N THR A 719 -17.46 -34.75 24.71
CA THR A 719 -16.21 -34.72 25.48
C THR A 719 -15.68 -33.28 25.58
N MET A 720 -15.24 -32.83 26.75
CA MET A 720 -14.59 -31.53 26.94
C MET A 720 -13.26 -31.67 27.66
N ASP A 721 -12.16 -31.32 26.98
CA ASP A 721 -10.82 -31.44 27.52
C ASP A 721 -10.09 -30.08 27.52
N THR A 722 -9.58 -29.65 28.67
CA THR A 722 -8.73 -28.45 28.76
C THR A 722 -7.35 -28.75 29.36
N ARG A 723 -6.29 -28.23 28.73
CA ARG A 723 -4.94 -28.24 29.29
C ARG A 723 -4.80 -27.12 30.32
N SER A 724 -4.74 -25.87 29.90
CA SER A 724 -4.59 -24.69 30.77
C SER A 724 -5.48 -23.51 30.37
N GLY A 725 -6.39 -23.71 29.40
CA GLY A 725 -7.36 -22.71 28.96
C GLY A 725 -8.73 -22.92 29.62
N SER A 726 -9.77 -22.35 29.04
CA SER A 726 -11.13 -22.42 29.61
C SER A 726 -12.19 -22.81 28.59
N ILE A 727 -13.10 -23.70 28.98
CA ILE A 727 -14.30 -24.06 28.20
C ILE A 727 -15.53 -23.64 29.00
N GLN A 728 -16.39 -22.80 28.41
CA GLN A 728 -17.67 -22.41 29.00
C GLN A 728 -18.81 -22.75 28.04
N ILE A 729 -19.80 -23.49 28.53
CA ILE A 729 -21.01 -23.86 27.79
C ILE A 729 -22.25 -23.54 28.61
N SER A 730 -23.31 -23.04 27.96
CA SER A 730 -24.63 -22.90 28.57
C SER A 730 -25.61 -23.90 27.95
N VAL A 731 -26.27 -24.73 28.75
CA VAL A 731 -27.27 -25.71 28.26
C VAL A 731 -28.71 -25.23 28.49
N PRO A 732 -29.67 -25.57 27.60
CA PRO A 732 -31.10 -25.35 27.82
C PRO A 732 -31.63 -26.02 29.11
N GLU A 733 -32.69 -25.46 29.70
CA GLU A 733 -33.26 -25.95 30.96
C GLU A 733 -33.63 -27.44 30.96
N ASN A 734 -34.14 -27.93 29.82
CA ASN A 734 -34.66 -29.29 29.65
C ASN A 734 -33.58 -30.31 29.22
N THR A 735 -32.30 -29.92 29.14
CA THR A 735 -31.23 -30.83 28.73
C THR A 735 -30.86 -31.78 29.87
N ALA A 736 -31.08 -33.08 29.67
CA ALA A 736 -30.68 -34.11 30.61
C ALA A 736 -29.35 -34.76 30.22
N MET A 737 -28.47 -34.95 31.21
CA MET A 737 -27.09 -35.36 31.00
C MET A 737 -26.55 -36.23 32.12
N ASP A 738 -25.54 -37.03 31.80
CA ASP A 738 -24.71 -37.78 32.74
C ASP A 738 -23.27 -37.29 32.61
N VAL A 739 -22.85 -36.41 33.51
CA VAL A 739 -21.52 -35.77 33.48
C VAL A 739 -20.53 -36.64 34.22
N THR A 740 -19.55 -37.18 33.51
CA THR A 740 -18.44 -37.96 34.07
C THR A 740 -17.15 -37.15 34.04
N ILE A 741 -16.67 -36.81 35.23
CA ILE A 741 -15.37 -36.18 35.46
C ILE A 741 -14.31 -37.28 35.37
N ALA A 742 -13.54 -37.28 34.28
CA ALA A 742 -12.58 -38.34 33.97
C ALA A 742 -11.21 -38.10 34.60
N SER A 743 -10.70 -36.87 34.57
CA SER A 743 -9.45 -36.49 35.26
C SER A 743 -9.37 -34.98 35.53
N VAL A 744 -8.89 -34.59 36.70
CA VAL A 744 -8.59 -33.19 37.04
C VAL A 744 -7.23 -33.12 37.75
N GLY A 745 -6.37 -32.20 37.31
CA GLY A 745 -5.11 -31.89 37.98
C GLY A 745 -5.26 -30.71 38.94
N SER A 746 -4.53 -29.63 38.70
CA SER A 746 -4.70 -28.36 39.42
C SER A 746 -5.92 -27.54 38.98
N GLY A 747 -6.59 -27.93 37.88
CA GLY A 747 -7.72 -27.23 37.28
C GLY A 747 -9.00 -27.18 38.12
N SER A 748 -10.08 -26.64 37.53
CA SER A 748 -11.41 -26.61 38.15
C SER A 748 -12.53 -26.99 37.19
N ILE A 749 -13.57 -27.61 37.74
CA ILE A 749 -14.83 -27.88 37.06
C ILE A 749 -15.94 -27.25 37.87
N HIS A 750 -16.76 -26.45 37.20
CA HIS A 750 -17.93 -25.77 37.74
C HIS A 750 -19.17 -26.23 36.97
N THR A 751 -20.19 -26.67 37.69
CA THR A 751 -21.48 -27.11 37.15
C THR A 751 -22.59 -26.41 37.91
N PHE A 752 -23.64 -25.98 37.21
CA PHE A 752 -24.81 -25.35 37.84
C PHE A 752 -25.61 -26.30 38.77
N PHE A 753 -25.35 -27.61 38.69
CA PHE A 753 -25.91 -28.66 39.54
C PHE A 753 -24.79 -29.39 40.31
N PRO A 754 -25.08 -30.03 41.45
CA PRO A 754 -24.04 -30.64 42.29
C PRO A 754 -23.34 -31.83 41.62
N VAL A 755 -22.01 -31.85 41.76
CA VAL A 755 -21.14 -33.00 41.45
C VAL A 755 -20.43 -33.45 42.75
N PRO A 756 -20.12 -34.74 42.93
CA PRO A 756 -19.31 -35.20 44.06
C PRO A 756 -17.88 -34.63 44.01
N ASP A 757 -17.17 -34.70 45.15
CA ASP A 757 -15.84 -34.09 45.30
C ASP A 757 -14.74 -34.87 44.55
N TYR A 758 -14.61 -34.57 43.27
CA TYR A 758 -13.61 -35.10 42.35
C TYR A 758 -12.15 -34.79 42.75
N LYS A 759 -11.90 -33.93 43.74
CA LYS A 759 -10.54 -33.69 44.28
C LYS A 759 -10.18 -34.61 45.45
N LYS A 760 -11.10 -35.50 45.86
CA LYS A 760 -10.89 -36.53 46.90
C LYS A 760 -11.22 -37.96 46.43
N ALA A 761 -11.49 -38.16 45.14
CA ALA A 761 -11.85 -39.46 44.58
C ALA A 761 -10.64 -40.15 43.93
N ASP A 762 -10.44 -41.44 44.20
CA ASP A 762 -9.37 -42.26 43.62
C ASP A 762 -9.63 -42.68 42.15
N GLY A 763 -10.62 -42.08 41.48
CA GLY A 763 -11.04 -42.42 40.13
C GLY A 763 -12.15 -41.52 39.58
N PRO A 764 -12.69 -41.83 38.38
CA PRO A 764 -13.70 -41.01 37.72
C PRO A 764 -14.99 -40.85 38.55
N VAL A 765 -15.60 -39.66 38.46
CA VAL A 765 -16.78 -39.28 39.24
C VAL A 765 -17.92 -38.87 38.29
N SER A 766 -19.07 -39.53 38.40
CA SER A 766 -20.26 -39.22 37.59
C SER A 766 -21.36 -38.53 38.41
N SER A 767 -22.10 -37.61 37.79
CA SER A 767 -23.31 -36.99 38.34
C SER A 767 -24.34 -36.75 37.23
N ARG A 768 -25.62 -36.95 37.53
CA ARG A 768 -26.71 -36.95 36.55
C ARG A 768 -27.70 -35.80 36.80
N TYR A 769 -28.09 -35.13 35.73
CA TYR A 769 -29.04 -34.01 35.75
C TYR A 769 -30.18 -34.22 34.74
N GLY A 770 -31.36 -33.68 35.06
CA GLY A 770 -32.56 -33.69 34.21
C GLY A 770 -33.34 -35.01 34.20
N THR A 771 -34.25 -35.14 33.24
CA THR A 771 -35.11 -36.32 33.01
C THR A 771 -34.81 -36.95 31.65
N ALA A 772 -34.78 -38.28 31.58
CA ALA A 772 -34.39 -39.04 30.38
C ALA A 772 -35.06 -38.57 29.06
N PRO A 773 -34.38 -38.66 27.90
CA PRO A 773 -33.10 -39.34 27.66
C PRO A 773 -31.87 -38.56 28.15
N PHE A 774 -30.86 -39.29 28.64
CA PHE A 774 -29.62 -38.70 29.15
C PHE A 774 -28.50 -38.71 28.10
N HIS A 775 -27.83 -37.58 27.93
CA HIS A 775 -26.64 -37.44 27.09
C HIS A 775 -25.36 -37.64 27.92
N SER A 776 -24.44 -38.49 27.47
CA SER A 776 -23.16 -38.69 28.16
C SER A 776 -22.21 -37.51 27.93
N VAL A 777 -21.64 -36.95 29.00
CA VAL A 777 -20.76 -35.77 28.95
C VAL A 777 -19.46 -36.06 29.73
N THR A 778 -18.38 -36.36 29.02
CA THR A 778 -17.06 -36.60 29.63
C THR A 778 -16.28 -35.30 29.76
N VAL A 779 -15.65 -35.04 30.92
CA VAL A 779 -14.89 -33.79 31.15
C VAL A 779 -13.52 -34.04 31.79
N SER A 780 -12.48 -33.35 31.29
CA SER A 780 -11.10 -33.43 31.78
C SER A 780 -10.44 -32.04 31.87
N ALA A 781 -9.74 -31.74 32.97
CA ALA A 781 -9.10 -30.43 33.17
C ALA A 781 -7.73 -30.53 33.87
N ALA A 782 -6.62 -30.38 33.12
CA ALA A 782 -5.28 -30.54 33.71
C ALA A 782 -4.91 -29.38 34.67
N SER A 783 -4.90 -28.14 34.18
CA SER A 783 -4.77 -26.90 34.96
C SER A 783 -5.74 -25.79 34.54
N GLY A 784 -6.53 -26.02 33.49
CA GLY A 784 -7.57 -25.12 33.01
C GLY A 784 -8.89 -25.22 33.77
N SER A 785 -9.93 -24.55 33.26
CA SER A 785 -11.29 -24.60 33.81
C SER A 785 -12.33 -25.10 32.80
N ILE A 786 -13.34 -25.81 33.29
CA ILE A 786 -14.56 -26.17 32.54
C ILE A 786 -15.77 -25.65 33.33
N THR A 787 -16.63 -24.90 32.66
CA THR A 787 -17.87 -24.34 33.24
C THR A 787 -19.08 -24.81 32.43
N ILE A 788 -20.00 -25.50 33.09
CA ILE A 788 -21.32 -25.85 32.56
C ILE A 788 -22.36 -25.00 33.29
N ASP A 789 -22.88 -24.01 32.58
CA ASP A 789 -23.95 -23.12 33.04
C ASP A 789 -25.32 -23.61 32.54
N LYS A 790 -26.38 -23.17 33.21
CA LYS A 790 -27.76 -23.30 32.73
C LYS A 790 -28.18 -21.99 32.07
N LYS A 791 -28.85 -22.07 30.92
CA LYS A 791 -29.41 -20.94 30.19
C LYS A 791 -30.82 -20.58 30.68
#